data_AF-A0A950SHS5-F1
#
_entry.id   AF-A0A950SHS5-F1
#
_cell.length_a   1.000
_cell.length_b   1.000
_cell.length_c   1.000
_cell.angle_alpha   90.00
_cell.angle_beta   90.00
_cell.angle_gamma   90.00
#
_symmetry.space_group_name_H-M   'P 1'
#
loop_
_entity.id
_entity.type
_entity.pdbx_description
1 polymer ?
#
loop_
_entity_poly.entity_id
_entity_poly.type
_entity_poly.pdbx_seq_one_letter_code
_entity_poly.pdbx_strand_id
1 'polypeptide(L)'
;MFERFTERARQVVVLAQEEARTLKHNYIGTEHILLGLLREEEGLAARVLESLDITVERVRAQVVRIVGSGEEVTSGQIPFTPRAKKVLELALREALSLGHNYIGTEHILLGLVRENEGVAARILLDFDADSEKIRNEVIRMLSGPGSRQRGAGAGAASGAPQGPESKKSSKLLDQFGRNLTKLASEGKLDPVVGRETEIERIMQILSRRTKNNPVLVGEPGVGKTAVVEGLAQRITNADVPELLKGKQIYTLDLAALVAGSKYRGEFEERLKKVMKEITQRGDIILFIDELHNLVGAGAAEGAIDAASILKPALARGELQTIGATTLEEYRKYLERDSALERRFQKITVDQPTTDETVQILKGLRDRYEQHHKVTITDEALVASADLADRYISDRFLPDKAIDLIDEAASRMRIKSMTSPPVYRELEDEIEETRRAKEEAIESQEFEKAANLRDKERRLTQRKRELAEQWDAGESTERPAIGEEEIADIVSMWTGIPVFKLTEAETAKLMRMEDELHKRVIGQHPAIEVVSKAIRRSRAGLKDPKRPTGSFIFLGPSGVGKTELARTLAEFLFGDEDTMIRIDMSEYMEKHAVSRLVGSPPGYIGYDEGGQLTEAVRRKPYSVLLLDEIEKAHPDVFNILLQILEDGRLTDAQGRTVDFRHCIVIMTSNIGASEIARNTPLGFAVSDDETGITYDDMKNRIMGELKKVFRPEFLNRIDEVIVFHKLAKDEIKEIV
;
A
#
# COMPACT_ATOMS: atom_id res chain seq x y z
N MET A 1 -6.45 18.25 -15.52
CA MET A 1 -5.55 19.29 -14.94
C MET A 1 -6.32 20.32 -14.11
N PHE A 2 -7.43 20.88 -14.59
CA PHE A 2 -8.21 21.93 -13.90
C PHE A 2 -8.96 21.49 -12.62
N GLU A 3 -9.17 20.20 -12.40
CA GLU A 3 -9.81 19.68 -11.17
C GLU A 3 -9.02 20.00 -9.90
N ARG A 4 -7.69 20.03 -9.99
CA ARG A 4 -6.80 20.36 -8.86
C ARG A 4 -6.66 21.86 -8.62
N PHE A 5 -7.21 22.72 -9.47
CA PHE A 5 -7.14 24.17 -9.30
C PHE A 5 -8.13 24.60 -8.20
N THR A 6 -7.71 25.51 -7.34
CA THR A 6 -8.63 26.21 -6.45
C THR A 6 -9.60 27.06 -7.26
N GLU A 7 -10.72 27.44 -6.66
CA GLU A 7 -11.73 28.28 -7.31
C GLU A 7 -11.12 29.58 -7.86
N ARG A 8 -10.26 30.23 -7.07
CA ARG A 8 -9.49 31.43 -7.48
C ARG A 8 -8.50 31.15 -8.61
N ALA A 9 -7.82 30.00 -8.59
CA ALA A 9 -6.91 29.62 -9.66
C ALA A 9 -7.65 29.34 -10.98
N ARG A 10 -8.88 28.80 -10.94
CA ARG A 10 -9.74 28.69 -12.12
C ARG A 10 -10.19 30.06 -12.59
N GLN A 11 -10.52 30.96 -11.67
CA GLN A 11 -10.90 32.34 -11.98
C GLN A 11 -9.79 33.09 -12.71
N VAL A 12 -8.52 32.94 -12.30
CA VAL A 12 -7.35 33.49 -13.02
C VAL A 12 -7.33 33.09 -14.51
N VAL A 13 -7.70 31.85 -14.81
CA VAL A 13 -7.70 31.34 -16.20
C VAL A 13 -8.85 31.94 -17.01
N VAL A 14 -10.02 32.12 -16.40
CA VAL A 14 -11.16 32.81 -17.01
C VAL A 14 -10.80 34.28 -17.26
N LEU A 15 -10.19 34.96 -16.28
CA LEU A 15 -9.74 36.35 -16.39
C LEU A 15 -8.66 36.51 -17.48
N ALA A 16 -7.74 35.55 -17.61
CA ALA A 16 -6.76 35.54 -18.69
C ALA A 16 -7.43 35.44 -20.07
N GLN A 17 -8.50 34.65 -20.21
CA GLN A 17 -9.28 34.56 -21.44
C GLN A 17 -10.04 35.86 -21.74
N GLU A 18 -10.57 36.54 -20.72
CA GLU A 18 -11.18 37.87 -20.88
C GLU A 18 -10.17 38.93 -21.33
N GLU A 19 -8.95 38.92 -20.78
CA GLU A 19 -7.89 39.86 -21.18
C GLU A 19 -7.43 39.60 -22.61
N ALA A 20 -7.30 38.33 -23.02
CA ALA A 20 -7.01 37.99 -24.41
C ALA A 20 -8.10 38.54 -25.36
N ARG A 21 -9.39 38.43 -24.98
CA ARG A 21 -10.50 39.03 -25.75
C ARG A 21 -10.44 40.56 -25.80
N THR A 22 -10.16 41.18 -24.65
CA THR A 22 -10.08 42.64 -24.51
C THR A 22 -8.95 43.21 -25.36
N LEU A 23 -7.81 42.53 -25.40
CA LEU A 23 -6.65 42.89 -26.22
C LEU A 23 -6.78 42.43 -27.69
N LYS A 24 -7.87 41.71 -28.02
CA LYS A 24 -8.14 41.11 -29.33
C LYS A 24 -7.06 40.12 -29.78
N HIS A 25 -6.45 39.40 -28.84
CA HIS A 25 -5.53 38.31 -29.14
C HIS A 25 -6.32 37.03 -29.40
N ASN A 26 -5.92 36.29 -30.44
CA ASN A 26 -6.53 35.00 -30.82
C ASN A 26 -5.88 33.80 -30.11
N TYR A 27 -5.06 34.05 -29.08
CA TYR A 27 -4.42 33.04 -28.25
C TYR A 27 -4.32 33.50 -26.78
N ILE A 28 -4.17 32.56 -25.86
CA ILE A 28 -3.84 32.83 -24.45
C ILE A 28 -2.33 32.57 -24.25
N GLY A 29 -1.54 33.63 -24.16
CA GLY A 29 -0.12 33.61 -23.84
C GLY A 29 0.17 33.76 -22.34
N THR A 30 1.46 33.81 -22.00
CA THR A 30 1.89 33.96 -20.60
C THR A 30 1.52 35.32 -20.04
N GLU A 31 1.48 36.35 -20.89
CA GLU A 31 1.06 37.71 -20.57
C GLU A 31 -0.40 37.82 -20.13
N HIS A 32 -1.29 37.03 -20.73
CA HIS A 32 -2.69 36.98 -20.32
C HIS A 32 -2.85 36.29 -18.97
N ILE A 33 -2.07 35.24 -18.70
CA ILE A 33 -2.05 34.58 -17.39
C ILE A 33 -1.56 35.56 -16.32
N LEU A 34 -0.53 36.37 -16.61
CA LEU A 34 -0.06 37.41 -15.70
C LEU A 34 -1.14 38.45 -15.40
N LEU A 35 -1.85 38.93 -16.42
CA LEU A 35 -2.97 39.86 -16.24
C LEU A 35 -4.13 39.23 -15.45
N GLY A 36 -4.43 37.95 -15.69
CA GLY A 36 -5.43 37.20 -14.93
C GLY A 36 -5.06 37.05 -13.46
N LEU A 37 -3.77 36.86 -13.14
CA LEU A 37 -3.27 36.80 -11.76
C LEU A 37 -3.42 38.13 -11.03
N LEU A 38 -3.22 39.26 -11.72
CA LEU A 38 -3.37 40.60 -11.16
C LEU A 38 -4.83 41.02 -11.00
N ARG A 39 -5.74 40.54 -11.86
CA ARG A 39 -7.18 40.83 -11.76
C ARG A 39 -7.90 40.03 -10.68
N GLU A 40 -7.32 38.93 -10.22
CA GLU A 40 -7.82 38.18 -9.08
C GLU A 40 -7.31 38.81 -7.77
N GLU A 41 -7.88 39.96 -7.38
CA GLU A 41 -7.42 40.81 -6.26
C GLU A 41 -7.35 40.07 -4.92
N GLU A 42 -8.22 39.09 -4.68
CA GLU A 42 -8.21 38.27 -3.47
C GLU A 42 -7.12 37.18 -3.46
N GLY A 43 -6.48 36.95 -4.62
CA GLY A 43 -5.40 36.00 -4.81
C GLY A 43 -4.14 36.34 -4.00
N LEU A 44 -3.34 35.33 -3.68
CA LEU A 44 -2.02 35.57 -3.10
C LEU A 44 -1.06 36.13 -4.16
N ALA A 45 -1.20 35.71 -5.42
CA ALA A 45 -0.38 36.20 -6.53
C ALA A 45 -0.56 37.71 -6.78
N ALA A 46 -1.81 38.21 -6.78
CA ALA A 46 -2.09 39.63 -6.91
C ALA A 46 -1.40 40.44 -5.81
N ARG A 47 -1.60 40.04 -4.54
CA ARG A 47 -0.95 40.68 -3.38
C ARG A 47 0.57 40.68 -3.44
N VAL A 48 1.18 39.59 -3.91
CA VAL A 48 2.63 39.51 -4.12
C VAL A 48 3.07 40.51 -5.18
N LEU A 49 2.39 40.56 -6.33
CA LEU A 49 2.74 41.48 -7.42
C LEU A 49 2.50 42.95 -7.02
N GLU A 50 1.42 43.24 -6.29
CA GLU A 50 1.16 44.57 -5.72
C GLU A 50 2.25 45.01 -4.73
N SER A 51 2.76 44.09 -3.90
CA SER A 51 3.86 44.39 -2.98
C SER A 51 5.17 44.72 -3.69
N LEU A 52 5.28 44.36 -4.98
CA LEU A 52 6.38 44.71 -5.88
C LEU A 52 6.03 45.92 -6.78
N ASP A 53 4.96 46.65 -6.47
CA ASP A 53 4.47 47.83 -7.21
C ASP A 53 4.04 47.52 -8.66
N ILE A 54 3.66 46.26 -8.93
CA ILE A 54 3.17 45.80 -10.24
C ILE A 54 1.65 45.81 -10.24
N THR A 55 1.04 46.72 -11.01
CA THR A 55 -0.42 46.85 -11.13
C THR A 55 -0.94 46.35 -12.49
N VAL A 56 -2.23 45.98 -12.54
CA VAL A 56 -2.90 45.51 -13.77
C VAL A 56 -2.73 46.51 -14.91
N GLU A 57 -2.90 47.82 -14.65
CA GLU A 57 -2.86 48.87 -15.68
C GLU A 57 -1.47 48.99 -16.29
N ARG A 58 -0.42 48.92 -15.45
CA ARG A 58 0.98 49.01 -15.88
C ARG A 58 1.36 47.80 -16.72
N VAL A 59 0.96 46.60 -16.29
CA VAL A 59 1.19 45.37 -17.05
C VAL A 59 0.40 45.38 -18.36
N ARG A 60 -0.86 45.82 -18.37
CA ARG A 60 -1.68 45.88 -19.59
C ARG A 60 -1.08 46.84 -20.62
N ALA A 61 -0.62 48.01 -20.19
CA ALA A 61 0.09 48.95 -21.07
C ALA A 61 1.38 48.34 -21.66
N GLN A 62 2.10 47.53 -20.87
CA GLN A 62 3.28 46.81 -21.33
C GLN A 62 2.96 45.72 -22.35
N VAL A 63 1.89 44.95 -22.12
CA VAL A 63 1.43 43.94 -23.06
C VAL A 63 1.07 44.57 -24.40
N VAL A 64 0.30 45.67 -24.41
CA VAL A 64 -0.04 46.40 -25.63
C VAL A 64 1.21 46.93 -26.34
N ARG A 65 2.22 47.39 -25.58
CA ARG A 65 3.48 47.88 -26.15
C ARG A 65 4.33 46.78 -26.79
N ILE A 66 4.38 45.58 -26.19
CA ILE A 66 5.24 44.48 -26.64
C ILE A 66 4.57 43.64 -27.72
N VAL A 67 3.28 43.33 -27.56
CA VAL A 67 2.52 42.40 -28.40
C VAL A 67 1.59 43.12 -29.38
N GLY A 68 1.14 44.33 -29.05
CA GLY A 68 0.14 45.07 -29.83
C GLY A 68 -1.29 44.81 -29.33
N SER A 69 -2.27 45.27 -30.10
CA SER A 69 -3.68 44.87 -29.97
C SER A 69 -4.14 44.34 -31.33
N GLY A 70 -4.92 43.26 -31.34
CA GLY A 70 -5.44 42.68 -32.59
C GLY A 70 -6.48 43.55 -33.28
N GLU A 71 -6.77 43.26 -34.55
CA GLU A 71 -7.70 44.06 -35.36
C GLU A 71 -9.18 43.63 -35.14
N GLU A 72 -9.43 42.32 -35.07
CA GLU A 72 -10.77 41.72 -34.96
C GLU A 72 -11.06 41.08 -33.59
N VAL A 73 -12.33 41.06 -33.19
CA VAL A 73 -12.76 40.38 -31.97
C VAL A 73 -12.84 38.88 -32.23
N THR A 74 -11.98 38.11 -31.55
CA THR A 74 -11.95 36.65 -31.68
C THR A 74 -13.27 36.02 -31.17
N SER A 75 -14.04 35.41 -32.07
CA SER A 75 -15.26 34.65 -31.76
C SER A 75 -14.92 33.17 -31.49
N GLY A 76 -15.35 32.63 -30.35
CA GLY A 76 -15.18 31.21 -29.99
C GLY A 76 -14.23 30.94 -28.81
N GLN A 77 -13.76 29.69 -28.71
CA GLN A 77 -12.76 29.27 -27.72
C GLN A 77 -11.36 29.74 -28.16
N ILE A 78 -10.65 30.45 -27.27
CA ILE A 78 -9.31 30.96 -27.53
C ILE A 78 -8.31 29.93 -26.98
N PRO A 79 -7.44 29.34 -27.82
CA PRO A 79 -6.51 28.30 -27.38
C PRO A 79 -5.33 28.87 -26.58
N PHE A 80 -4.81 28.06 -25.64
CA PHE A 80 -3.55 28.36 -24.96
C PHE A 80 -2.35 28.11 -25.88
N THR A 81 -1.37 29.01 -25.83
CA THR A 81 -0.06 28.78 -26.44
C THR A 81 0.68 27.63 -25.72
N PRO A 82 1.64 26.95 -26.38
CA PRO A 82 2.46 25.91 -25.73
C PRO A 82 3.14 26.39 -24.45
N ARG A 83 3.63 27.64 -24.43
CA ARG A 83 4.26 28.26 -23.25
C ARG A 83 3.24 28.50 -22.12
N ALA A 84 2.04 28.97 -22.44
CA ALA A 84 0.98 29.12 -21.44
C ALA A 84 0.54 27.78 -20.83
N LYS A 85 0.46 26.71 -21.64
CA LYS A 85 0.25 25.35 -21.13
C LYS A 85 1.39 24.91 -20.22
N LYS A 86 2.63 25.21 -20.59
CA LYS A 86 3.82 24.89 -19.80
C LYS A 86 3.83 25.58 -18.43
N VAL A 87 3.40 26.84 -18.36
CA VAL A 87 3.22 27.57 -17.09
C VAL A 87 2.26 26.82 -16.14
N LEU A 88 1.13 26.32 -16.64
CA LEU A 88 0.17 25.57 -15.83
C LEU A 88 0.71 24.20 -15.39
N GLU A 89 1.51 23.53 -16.22
CA GLU A 89 2.24 22.31 -15.84
C GLU A 89 3.29 22.58 -14.75
N LEU A 90 4.02 23.68 -14.86
CA LEU A 90 5.02 24.08 -13.86
C LEU A 90 4.36 24.48 -12.54
N ALA A 91 3.20 25.12 -12.59
CA ALA A 91 2.40 25.44 -11.41
C ALA A 91 2.03 24.18 -10.61
N LEU A 92 1.67 23.08 -11.30
CA LEU A 92 1.42 21.80 -10.64
C LEU A 92 2.68 21.27 -9.92
N ARG A 93 3.86 21.39 -10.55
CA ARG A 93 5.12 20.97 -9.91
C ARG A 93 5.48 21.82 -8.70
N GLU A 94 5.23 23.12 -8.74
CA GLU A 94 5.45 24.02 -7.59
C GLU A 94 4.48 23.71 -6.45
N ALA A 95 3.21 23.40 -6.73
CA ALA A 95 2.25 22.95 -5.72
C ALA A 95 2.73 21.68 -5.01
N LEU A 96 3.15 20.66 -5.78
CA LEU A 96 3.70 19.43 -5.22
C LEU A 96 4.98 19.67 -4.41
N SER A 97 5.87 20.55 -4.88
CA SER A 97 7.11 20.90 -4.18
C SER A 97 6.87 21.63 -2.86
N LEU A 98 5.76 22.35 -2.72
CA LEU A 98 5.33 23.01 -1.48
C LEU A 98 4.46 22.10 -0.60
N GLY A 99 4.22 20.84 -1.02
CA GLY A 99 3.38 19.89 -0.28
C GLY A 99 1.88 20.17 -0.37
N HIS A 100 1.45 20.98 -1.35
CA HIS A 100 0.05 21.31 -1.56
C HIS A 100 -0.59 20.36 -2.58
N ASN A 101 -1.74 19.76 -2.21
CA ASN A 101 -2.53 18.89 -3.09
C ASN A 101 -3.49 19.66 -4.02
N TYR A 102 -3.38 20.99 -4.06
CA TYR A 102 -4.16 21.90 -4.90
C TYR A 102 -3.26 22.93 -5.59
N ILE A 103 -3.72 23.50 -6.70
CA ILE A 103 -3.04 24.58 -7.42
C ILE A 103 -3.78 25.89 -7.13
N GLY A 104 -3.18 26.71 -6.28
CA GLY A 104 -3.58 28.09 -6.00
C GLY A 104 -2.93 29.13 -6.91
N THR A 105 -3.34 30.40 -6.76
CA THR A 105 -2.82 31.55 -7.54
C THR A 105 -1.30 31.71 -7.44
N GLU A 106 -0.74 31.45 -6.26
CA GLU A 106 0.67 31.50 -5.94
C GLU A 106 1.50 30.49 -6.73
N HIS A 107 0.94 29.30 -6.98
CA HIS A 107 1.59 28.27 -7.76
C HIS A 107 1.61 28.62 -9.25
N ILE A 108 0.54 29.26 -9.75
CA ILE A 108 0.50 29.76 -11.13
C ILE A 108 1.55 30.85 -11.31
N LEU A 109 1.69 31.78 -10.36
CA LEU A 109 2.75 32.80 -10.38
C LEU A 109 4.15 32.19 -10.35
N LEU A 110 4.39 31.19 -9.48
CA LEU A 110 5.68 30.49 -9.44
C LEU A 110 5.96 29.71 -10.73
N GLY A 111 4.94 29.09 -11.33
CA GLY A 111 5.04 28.42 -12.63
C GLY A 111 5.38 29.39 -13.77
N LEU A 112 4.78 30.58 -13.75
CA LEU A 112 5.02 31.65 -14.72
C LEU A 112 6.47 32.14 -14.67
N VAL A 113 6.98 32.31 -13.46
CA VAL A 113 8.35 32.73 -13.20
C VAL A 113 9.37 31.64 -13.52
N ARG A 114 9.02 30.36 -13.31
CA ARG A 114 9.89 29.21 -13.59
C ARG A 114 10.02 28.89 -15.08
N GLU A 115 8.99 29.18 -15.88
CA GLU A 115 9.09 29.10 -17.33
C GLU A 115 10.21 30.03 -17.84
N ASN A 116 10.45 31.15 -17.14
CA ASN A 116 11.53 32.14 -17.34
C ASN A 116 11.65 32.74 -18.76
N GLU A 117 10.81 32.28 -19.68
CA GLU A 117 10.78 32.65 -21.08
C GLU A 117 9.35 33.02 -21.49
N GLY A 118 9.22 34.01 -22.37
CA GLY A 118 7.93 34.50 -22.86
C GLY A 118 7.64 35.93 -22.42
N VAL A 119 6.49 36.45 -22.84
CA VAL A 119 6.14 37.87 -22.70
C VAL A 119 5.97 38.24 -21.22
N ALA A 120 5.32 37.41 -20.41
CA ALA A 120 5.18 37.69 -18.98
C ALA A 120 6.52 37.77 -18.23
N ALA A 121 7.46 36.87 -18.50
CA ALA A 121 8.79 36.91 -17.87
C ALA A 121 9.53 38.20 -18.23
N ARG A 122 9.45 38.63 -19.50
CA ARG A 122 10.02 39.91 -19.94
C ARG A 122 9.37 41.10 -19.25
N ILE A 123 8.04 41.11 -19.10
CA ILE A 123 7.32 42.18 -18.42
C ILE A 123 7.70 42.25 -16.94
N LEU A 124 7.79 41.11 -16.25
CA LEU A 124 8.22 41.06 -14.85
C LEU A 124 9.65 41.59 -14.67
N LEU A 125 10.56 41.25 -15.58
CA LEU A 125 11.93 41.79 -15.60
C LEU A 125 11.97 43.30 -15.87
N ASP A 126 11.13 43.83 -16.76
CA ASP A 126 11.01 45.27 -17.01
C ASP A 126 10.54 46.05 -15.77
N PHE A 127 9.86 45.37 -14.83
CA PHE A 127 9.46 45.90 -13.52
C PHE A 127 10.44 45.56 -12.38
N ASP A 128 11.66 45.10 -12.69
CA ASP A 128 12.68 44.69 -11.70
C ASP A 128 12.23 43.56 -10.75
N ALA A 129 11.23 42.77 -11.17
CA ALA A 129 10.73 41.60 -10.45
C ALA A 129 11.32 40.32 -11.06
N ASP A 130 12.53 40.00 -10.64
CA ASP A 130 13.19 38.75 -11.02
C ASP A 130 12.56 37.51 -10.35
N SER A 131 12.99 36.34 -10.81
CA SER A 131 12.43 35.08 -10.38
C SER A 131 12.69 34.75 -8.90
N GLU A 132 13.82 35.21 -8.36
CA GLU A 132 14.18 35.00 -6.96
C GLU A 132 13.38 35.93 -6.03
N LYS A 133 13.23 37.21 -6.39
CA LYS A 133 12.43 38.20 -5.65
C LYS A 133 10.98 37.75 -5.54
N ILE A 134 10.35 37.36 -6.64
CA ILE A 134 8.95 36.89 -6.63
C ILE A 134 8.82 35.62 -5.78
N ARG A 135 9.72 34.65 -5.94
CA ARG A 135 9.70 33.41 -5.15
C ARG A 135 9.85 33.69 -3.65
N ASN A 136 10.81 34.54 -3.27
CA ASN A 136 11.03 34.92 -1.88
C ASN A 136 9.81 35.63 -1.29
N GLU A 137 9.14 36.47 -2.08
CA GLU A 137 7.94 37.18 -1.65
C GLU A 137 6.73 36.25 -1.47
N VAL A 138 6.51 35.32 -2.40
CA VAL A 138 5.49 34.26 -2.26
C VAL A 138 5.75 33.47 -0.98
N ILE A 139 6.99 33.03 -0.73
CA ILE A 139 7.35 32.29 0.48
C ILE A 139 7.15 33.15 1.74
N ARG A 140 7.50 34.44 1.70
CA ARG A 140 7.31 35.39 2.80
C ARG A 140 5.83 35.53 3.17
N MET A 141 4.96 35.71 2.17
CA MET A 141 3.53 35.85 2.39
C MET A 141 2.87 34.55 2.85
N LEU A 142 3.30 33.39 2.32
CA LEU A 142 2.86 32.08 2.80
C LEU A 142 3.32 31.78 4.24
N SER A 143 4.48 32.30 4.64
CA SER A 143 5.04 32.11 6.00
C SER A 143 4.45 33.06 7.05
N GLY A 144 3.65 34.05 6.64
CA GLY A 144 3.00 35.06 7.49
C GLY A 144 3.96 36.04 8.20
N PRO A 145 3.46 37.14 8.78
CA PRO A 145 4.27 38.16 9.49
C PRO A 145 4.86 37.70 10.84
N GLY A 146 4.99 36.39 11.05
CA GLY A 146 5.44 35.80 12.33
C GLY A 146 6.78 35.08 12.24
N SER A 147 7.35 34.89 11.04
CA SER A 147 8.50 34.00 10.85
C SER A 147 9.56 34.60 9.92
N ARG A 148 10.26 35.64 10.41
CA ARG A 148 11.72 35.82 10.29
C ARG A 148 12.13 37.16 10.92
N GLN A 149 13.25 37.12 11.65
CA GLN A 149 13.95 38.23 12.31
C GLN A 149 13.38 38.80 13.63
N ARG A 150 13.78 38.16 14.73
CA ARG A 150 14.27 38.90 15.91
C ARG A 150 15.63 38.34 16.32
N GLY A 151 16.67 39.05 15.89
CA GLY A 151 18.06 38.91 16.31
C GLY A 151 18.80 40.21 16.01
N ALA A 152 18.81 41.10 17.02
CA ALA A 152 19.68 42.25 17.25
C ALA A 152 19.74 43.41 16.21
N GLY A 153 19.52 44.69 16.56
CA GLY A 153 19.36 45.26 17.89
C GLY A 153 19.02 46.76 17.95
N ALA A 154 18.97 47.23 19.21
CA ALA A 154 19.03 48.60 19.75
C ALA A 154 17.87 49.59 19.49
N GLY A 155 17.31 50.13 20.59
CA GLY A 155 16.50 51.35 20.61
C GLY A 155 15.51 51.39 21.79
N ALA A 156 15.70 52.32 22.73
CA ALA A 156 15.09 52.33 24.05
C ALA A 156 13.67 52.94 24.17
N ALA A 157 13.04 52.64 25.31
CA ALA A 157 12.25 53.52 26.19
C ALA A 157 10.70 53.42 26.22
N SER A 158 10.20 53.37 27.48
CA SER A 158 8.85 53.60 28.03
C SER A 158 7.78 52.53 27.73
N GLY A 159 6.91 52.05 28.64
CA GLY A 159 6.63 52.37 30.04
C GLY A 159 5.13 52.18 30.30
N ALA A 160 4.73 51.06 30.93
CA ALA A 160 3.59 50.86 31.86
C ALA A 160 2.88 49.48 31.72
N PRO A 161 2.34 48.88 32.81
CA PRO A 161 2.07 47.44 32.91
C PRO A 161 0.59 47.07 33.13
N GLN A 162 0.08 45.99 32.51
CA GLN A 162 -1.13 45.27 32.98
C GLN A 162 -1.13 43.78 32.59
N GLY A 163 -1.32 42.91 33.60
CA GLY A 163 -2.11 41.66 33.54
C GLY A 163 -1.42 40.35 33.12
N PRO A 164 -1.53 39.22 33.87
CA PRO A 164 -0.57 38.10 33.79
C PRO A 164 -1.00 36.89 32.94
N GLU A 165 0.03 36.32 32.29
CA GLU A 165 0.37 34.89 32.11
C GLU A 165 -0.65 33.85 31.62
N SER A 166 -0.51 33.41 30.34
CA SER A 166 -0.43 31.98 29.95
C SER A 166 -0.20 31.72 28.43
N LYS A 167 0.67 32.48 27.74
CA LYS A 167 1.05 32.17 26.34
C LYS A 167 2.54 32.41 26.10
N LYS A 168 3.40 31.61 26.74
CA LYS A 168 4.75 31.39 26.19
C LYS A 168 4.62 30.27 25.16
N SER A 169 4.41 30.64 23.90
CA SER A 169 4.37 29.69 22.79
C SER A 169 5.72 28.98 22.66
N SER A 170 5.62 27.67 22.46
CA SER A 170 6.72 26.71 22.41
C SER A 170 7.40 26.75 21.03
N LYS A 171 8.09 27.84 20.71
CA LYS A 171 8.46 28.14 19.32
C LYS A 171 9.36 27.08 18.64
N LEU A 172 10.19 26.36 19.39
CA LEU A 172 11.07 25.33 18.82
C LEU A 172 10.38 23.96 18.80
N LEU A 173 9.69 23.58 19.89
CA LEU A 173 8.98 22.32 19.93
C LEU A 173 7.84 22.25 18.91
N ASP A 174 7.11 23.35 18.70
CA ASP A 174 6.06 23.41 17.67
C ASP A 174 6.63 23.43 16.24
N GLN A 175 7.92 23.77 16.07
CA GLN A 175 8.61 23.75 14.77
C GLN A 175 9.10 22.34 14.39
N PHE A 176 9.57 21.58 15.38
CA PHE A 176 10.20 20.26 15.16
C PHE A 176 9.37 19.09 15.68
N GLY A 177 8.18 19.37 16.21
CA GLY A 177 7.30 18.36 16.80
C GLY A 177 5.85 18.63 16.50
N ARG A 178 5.03 17.59 16.69
CA ARG A 178 3.58 17.62 16.45
C ARG A 178 2.84 17.45 17.78
N ASN A 179 1.99 18.41 18.12
CA ASN A 179 1.20 18.36 19.35
C ASN A 179 -0.08 17.53 19.11
N LEU A 180 -0.11 16.29 19.62
CA LEU A 180 -1.26 15.40 19.49
C LEU A 180 -2.47 15.90 20.28
N THR A 181 -2.26 16.47 21.47
CA THR A 181 -3.35 17.01 22.29
C THR A 181 -4.07 18.17 21.59
N LYS A 182 -3.32 19.02 20.87
CA LYS A 182 -3.88 20.09 20.04
C LYS A 182 -4.68 19.55 18.85
N LEU A 183 -4.18 18.51 18.19
CA LEU A 183 -4.91 17.86 17.09
C LEU A 183 -6.19 17.18 17.59
N ALA A 184 -6.16 16.64 18.80
CA ALA A 184 -7.33 16.10 19.46
C ALA A 184 -8.37 17.21 19.74
N SER A 185 -7.94 18.37 20.25
CA SER A 185 -8.84 19.50 20.51
C SER A 185 -9.40 20.13 19.24
N GLU A 186 -8.69 20.01 18.11
CA GLU A 186 -9.15 20.42 16.79
C GLU A 186 -10.01 19.34 16.08
N GLY A 187 -10.23 18.17 16.69
CA GLY A 187 -11.01 17.08 16.10
C GLY A 187 -10.35 16.40 14.89
N LYS A 188 -9.03 16.54 14.73
CA LYS A 188 -8.26 16.03 13.58
C LYS A 188 -7.74 14.59 13.77
N LEU A 189 -7.67 14.09 15.00
CA LEU A 189 -7.26 12.70 15.27
C LEU A 189 -8.39 11.72 14.97
N ASP A 190 -8.03 10.50 14.55
CA ASP A 190 -9.00 9.44 14.29
C ASP A 190 -9.64 8.94 15.60
N PRO A 191 -10.91 8.50 15.57
CA PRO A 191 -11.54 7.91 16.74
C PRO A 191 -10.82 6.61 17.12
N VAL A 192 -10.56 6.44 18.42
CA VAL A 192 -9.88 5.24 18.93
C VAL A 192 -10.91 4.25 19.45
N VAL A 193 -10.88 3.03 18.88
CA VAL A 193 -11.83 1.96 19.18
C VAL A 193 -11.08 0.76 19.78
N GLY A 194 -11.60 0.18 20.85
CA GLY A 194 -11.13 -1.11 21.40
C GLY A 194 -9.77 -1.09 22.13
N ARG A 195 -9.19 0.06 22.46
CA ARG A 195 -7.87 0.18 23.12
C ARG A 195 -7.93 0.72 24.56
N GLU A 196 -9.04 0.52 25.25
CA GLU A 196 -9.26 1.08 26.58
C GLU A 196 -8.26 0.55 27.62
N THR A 197 -7.97 -0.75 27.59
CA THR A 197 -7.10 -1.40 28.57
C THR A 197 -5.66 -0.89 28.49
N GLU A 198 -5.16 -0.66 27.28
CA GLU A 198 -3.82 -0.16 27.02
C GLU A 198 -3.72 1.32 27.39
N ILE A 199 -4.74 2.12 27.07
CA ILE A 199 -4.80 3.54 27.46
C ILE A 199 -4.83 3.68 28.98
N GLU A 200 -5.67 2.90 29.67
CA GLU A 200 -5.69 2.86 31.14
C GLU A 200 -4.35 2.45 31.72
N ARG A 201 -3.70 1.45 31.12
CA ARG A 201 -2.38 0.99 31.55
C ARG A 201 -1.32 2.07 31.37
N ILE A 202 -1.35 2.82 30.28
CA ILE A 202 -0.50 3.99 30.07
C ILE A 202 -0.74 5.03 31.17
N MET A 203 -2.00 5.40 31.45
CA MET A 203 -2.33 6.39 32.50
C MET A 203 -1.82 5.95 33.88
N GLN A 204 -1.99 4.67 34.21
CA GLN A 204 -1.49 4.09 35.46
C GLN A 204 0.03 4.22 35.57
N ILE A 205 0.76 3.95 34.48
CA ILE A 205 2.23 4.00 34.46
C ILE A 205 2.72 5.45 34.54
N LEU A 206 2.15 6.35 33.74
CA LEU A 206 2.51 7.77 33.74
C LEU A 206 2.27 8.44 35.11
N SER A 207 1.32 7.94 35.88
CA SER A 207 1.01 8.44 37.24
C SER A 207 1.93 7.89 38.33
N ARG A 208 2.89 7.01 38.02
CA ARG A 208 3.84 6.45 39.00
C ARG A 208 4.96 7.44 39.32
N ARG A 209 5.52 7.31 40.54
CA ARG A 209 6.70 8.06 40.97
C ARG A 209 8.01 7.53 40.35
N THR A 210 8.08 6.22 40.10
CA THR A 210 9.23 5.53 39.48
C THR A 210 8.73 4.56 38.41
N LYS A 211 9.57 4.27 37.40
CA LYS A 211 9.18 3.51 36.20
C LYS A 211 7.92 4.08 35.53
N ASN A 212 7.93 5.38 35.30
CA ASN A 212 6.80 6.16 34.81
C ASN A 212 6.80 6.39 33.30
N ASN A 213 7.63 5.66 32.56
CA ASN A 213 7.70 5.72 31.11
C ASN A 213 7.14 4.41 30.52
N PRO A 214 5.93 4.41 29.93
CA PRO A 214 5.41 3.24 29.25
C PRO A 214 6.11 2.99 27.91
N VAL A 215 6.25 1.71 27.53
CA VAL A 215 6.66 1.30 26.18
C VAL A 215 5.63 0.33 25.62
N LEU A 216 5.02 0.72 24.51
CA LEU A 216 4.12 -0.09 23.71
C LEU A 216 4.94 -1.05 22.84
N VAL A 217 4.80 -2.35 23.09
CA VAL A 217 5.53 -3.42 22.39
C VAL A 217 4.53 -4.28 21.65
N GLY A 218 4.65 -4.34 20.34
CA GLY A 218 3.78 -5.13 19.46
C GLY A 218 4.32 -5.16 18.04
N GLU A 219 3.64 -5.82 17.12
CA GLU A 219 4.06 -5.83 15.71
C GLU A 219 3.72 -4.50 15.01
N PRO A 220 4.37 -4.17 13.88
CA PRO A 220 3.96 -3.04 13.05
C PRO A 220 2.50 -3.16 12.59
N GLY A 221 1.79 -2.05 12.49
CA GLY A 221 0.40 -2.03 12.01
C GLY A 221 -0.68 -2.36 13.06
N VAL A 222 -0.35 -2.84 14.27
CA VAL A 222 -1.37 -3.16 15.29
C VAL A 222 -2.06 -1.93 15.93
N GLY A 223 -1.62 -0.70 15.59
CA GLY A 223 -2.22 0.54 16.08
C GLY A 223 -1.63 1.10 17.38
N LYS A 224 -0.30 0.97 17.59
CA LYS A 224 0.38 1.54 18.77
C LYS A 224 0.22 3.07 18.86
N THR A 225 0.35 3.76 17.74
CA THR A 225 0.15 5.21 17.62
C THR A 225 -1.27 5.60 17.99
N ALA A 226 -2.27 4.81 17.58
CA ALA A 226 -3.67 5.02 17.92
C ALA A 226 -3.93 4.97 19.44
N VAL A 227 -3.24 4.11 20.19
CA VAL A 227 -3.33 4.09 21.66
C VAL A 227 -2.90 5.43 22.26
N VAL A 228 -1.85 6.05 21.71
CA VAL A 228 -1.33 7.34 22.20
C VAL A 228 -2.24 8.50 21.78
N GLU A 229 -2.79 8.46 20.58
CA GLU A 229 -3.80 9.41 20.13
C GLU A 229 -5.07 9.35 20.98
N GLY A 230 -5.49 8.15 21.41
CA GLY A 230 -6.61 7.94 22.33
C GLY A 230 -6.35 8.54 23.70
N LEU A 231 -5.12 8.42 24.21
CA LEU A 231 -4.71 9.14 25.42
C LEU A 231 -4.79 10.66 25.23
N ALA A 232 -4.36 11.18 24.07
CA ALA A 232 -4.43 12.61 23.78
C ALA A 232 -5.88 13.12 23.79
N GLN A 233 -6.82 12.34 23.24
CA GLN A 233 -8.26 12.62 23.30
C GLN A 233 -8.79 12.62 24.73
N ARG A 234 -8.44 11.62 25.55
CA ARG A 234 -8.86 11.57 26.97
C ARG A 234 -8.34 12.75 27.78
N ILE A 235 -7.08 13.17 27.56
CA ILE A 235 -6.50 14.35 28.21
C ILE A 235 -7.30 15.61 27.85
N THR A 236 -7.62 15.79 26.57
CA THR A 236 -8.42 16.94 26.08
C THR A 236 -9.83 16.95 26.67
N ASN A 237 -10.45 15.77 26.79
CA ASN A 237 -11.79 15.61 27.37
C ASN A 237 -11.80 15.66 28.91
N ALA A 238 -10.64 15.85 29.54
CA ALA A 238 -10.44 15.81 30.99
C ALA A 238 -10.84 14.48 31.66
N ASP A 239 -10.91 13.39 30.89
CA ASP A 239 -11.15 12.01 31.33
C ASP A 239 -9.83 11.31 31.71
N VAL A 240 -9.07 11.97 32.59
CA VAL A 240 -7.77 11.49 33.07
C VAL A 240 -7.59 11.82 34.55
N PRO A 241 -6.73 11.07 35.28
CA PRO A 241 -6.35 11.41 36.64
C PRO A 241 -5.82 12.84 36.76
N GLU A 242 -5.98 13.44 37.95
CA GLU A 242 -5.61 14.84 38.21
C GLU A 242 -4.15 15.17 37.84
N LEU A 243 -3.23 14.23 38.04
CA LEU A 243 -1.81 14.37 37.67
C LEU A 243 -1.56 14.52 36.17
N LEU A 244 -2.49 14.03 35.33
CA LEU A 244 -2.40 14.07 33.87
C LEU A 244 -3.24 15.19 33.26
N LYS A 245 -4.07 15.89 34.06
CA LYS A 245 -4.86 17.03 33.59
C LYS A 245 -3.94 18.16 33.14
N GLY A 246 -4.23 18.73 31.97
CA GLY A 246 -3.47 19.82 31.39
C GLY A 246 -2.09 19.43 30.84
N LYS A 247 -1.72 18.14 30.86
CA LYS A 247 -0.53 17.65 30.16
C LYS A 247 -0.72 17.75 28.64
N GLN A 248 0.39 17.81 27.90
CA GLN A 248 0.37 17.85 26.43
C GLN A 248 1.25 16.74 25.87
N ILE A 249 0.73 15.99 24.89
CA ILE A 249 1.48 14.95 24.21
C ILE A 249 2.09 15.53 22.93
N TYR A 250 3.40 15.42 22.81
CA TYR A 250 4.16 15.85 21.64
C TYR A 250 4.89 14.66 21.01
N THR A 251 4.89 14.59 19.69
CA THR A 251 5.79 13.73 18.92
C THR A 251 6.96 14.57 18.41
N LEU A 252 8.15 13.99 18.30
CA LEU A 252 9.31 14.66 17.71
C LEU A 252 9.63 14.02 16.36
N ASP A 253 9.78 14.87 15.34
CA ASP A 253 10.27 14.44 14.04
C ASP A 253 11.80 14.58 14.01
N LEU A 254 12.49 13.45 14.18
CA LEU A 254 13.95 13.41 14.12
C LEU A 254 14.46 13.79 12.73
N ALA A 255 13.75 13.44 11.65
CA ALA A 255 14.15 13.80 10.30
C ALA A 255 14.07 15.32 10.08
N ALA A 256 13.04 15.98 10.61
CA ALA A 256 12.93 17.45 10.59
C ALA A 256 14.06 18.15 11.38
N LEU A 257 14.53 17.55 12.47
CA LEU A 257 15.66 18.08 13.24
C LEU A 257 16.99 17.98 12.47
N VAL A 258 17.15 16.92 11.69
CA VAL A 258 18.31 16.67 10.82
C VAL A 258 18.27 17.55 9.59
N ALA A 259 17.08 17.79 9.03
CA ALA A 259 16.87 18.64 7.88
C ALA A 259 17.49 20.04 8.12
N GLY A 260 18.37 20.44 7.21
CA GLY A 260 19.10 21.71 7.30
C GLY A 260 20.17 21.78 8.39
N SER A 261 20.59 20.66 8.98
CA SER A 261 21.87 20.58 9.73
C SER A 261 22.96 20.09 8.78
N LYS A 262 24.05 20.85 8.64
CA LYS A 262 25.20 20.43 7.80
C LYS A 262 26.18 19.54 8.57
N TYR A 263 26.14 19.63 9.90
CA TYR A 263 27.06 18.95 10.80
C TYR A 263 26.28 18.29 11.95
N ARG A 264 26.74 17.10 12.36
CA ARG A 264 26.18 16.34 13.50
C ARG A 264 26.07 17.19 14.79
N GLY A 265 27.03 18.07 15.04
CA GLY A 265 27.02 18.95 16.22
C GLY A 265 25.85 19.94 16.23
N GLU A 266 25.40 20.42 15.07
CA GLU A 266 24.24 21.33 14.97
C GLU A 266 22.94 20.60 15.31
N PHE A 267 22.80 19.35 14.86
CA PHE A 267 21.68 18.49 15.23
C PHE A 267 21.65 18.26 16.75
N GLU A 268 22.78 17.89 17.35
CA GLU A 268 22.88 17.66 18.80
C GLU A 268 22.55 18.94 19.60
N GLU A 269 22.98 20.10 19.13
CA GLU A 269 22.65 21.38 19.77
C GLU A 269 21.15 21.71 19.67
N ARG A 270 20.53 21.46 18.52
CA ARG A 270 19.07 21.63 18.34
C ARG A 270 18.30 20.69 19.26
N LEU A 271 18.67 19.41 19.31
CA LEU A 271 18.03 18.44 20.19
C LEU A 271 18.20 18.83 21.66
N LYS A 272 19.38 19.28 22.09
CA LYS A 272 19.61 19.79 23.46
C LYS A 272 18.69 20.98 23.80
N LYS A 273 18.46 21.90 22.85
CA LYS A 273 17.54 23.04 23.05
C LYS A 273 16.10 22.57 23.23
N VAL A 274 15.63 21.67 22.37
CA VAL A 274 14.28 21.07 22.45
C VAL A 274 14.11 20.32 23.78
N MET A 275 15.08 19.51 24.18
CA MET A 275 15.04 18.79 25.45
C MET A 275 14.99 19.72 26.66
N LYS A 276 15.78 20.80 26.63
CA LYS A 276 15.75 21.81 27.70
C LYS A 276 14.38 22.48 27.82
N GLU A 277 13.71 22.75 26.69
CA GLU A 277 12.36 23.30 26.67
C GLU A 277 11.33 22.33 27.27
N ILE A 278 11.40 21.05 26.89
CA ILE A 278 10.53 19.99 27.44
C ILE A 278 10.68 19.89 28.96
N THR A 279 11.92 19.80 29.46
CA THR A 279 12.19 19.69 30.90
C THR A 279 11.78 20.94 31.68
N GLN A 280 11.89 22.14 31.09
CA GLN A 280 11.51 23.39 31.76
C GLN A 280 10.01 23.58 31.90
N ARG A 281 9.21 23.15 30.91
CA ARG A 281 7.75 23.29 31.00
C ARG A 281 7.13 22.28 31.96
N GLY A 282 7.60 21.03 31.95
CA GLY A 282 7.14 19.97 32.85
C GLY A 282 5.69 19.48 32.62
N ASP A 283 4.94 20.11 31.71
CA ASP A 283 3.60 19.71 31.27
C ASP A 283 3.62 18.79 30.02
N ILE A 284 4.79 18.57 29.42
CA ILE A 284 4.94 17.80 28.19
C ILE A 284 5.22 16.31 28.47
N ILE A 285 4.50 15.45 27.76
CA ILE A 285 4.77 14.02 27.60
C ILE A 285 5.28 13.82 26.18
N LEU A 286 6.46 13.23 26.04
CA LEU A 286 7.08 12.99 24.73
C LEU A 286 6.73 11.60 24.21
N PHE A 287 6.10 11.51 23.05
CA PHE A 287 5.87 10.25 22.32
C PHE A 287 6.96 10.01 21.28
N ILE A 288 7.49 8.78 21.28
CA ILE A 288 8.52 8.29 20.36
C ILE A 288 8.03 6.97 19.76
N ASP A 289 7.64 6.98 18.49
CA ASP A 289 7.04 5.80 17.82
C ASP A 289 8.05 4.67 17.56
N GLU A 290 9.30 5.04 17.27
CA GLU A 290 10.40 4.10 17.02
C GLU A 290 11.49 4.30 18.07
N LEU A 291 11.21 3.87 19.30
CA LEU A 291 12.09 4.11 20.44
C LEU A 291 13.50 3.52 20.25
N HIS A 292 13.62 2.43 19.48
CA HIS A 292 14.89 1.80 19.16
C HIS A 292 15.85 2.71 18.38
N ASN A 293 15.34 3.61 17.52
CA ASN A 293 16.15 4.58 16.77
C ASN A 293 16.92 5.52 17.70
N LEU A 294 16.40 5.75 18.91
CA LEU A 294 17.03 6.59 19.92
C LEU A 294 17.98 5.82 20.84
N VAL A 295 18.00 4.49 20.80
CA VAL A 295 18.75 3.65 21.75
C VAL A 295 19.85 2.84 21.07
N GLY A 296 19.69 2.50 19.78
CA GLY A 296 20.48 1.47 19.13
C GLY A 296 20.86 1.75 17.69
N ALA A 297 21.91 2.54 17.47
CA ALA A 297 22.67 2.49 16.22
C ALA A 297 24.12 3.00 16.41
N GLY A 298 24.86 2.39 17.35
CA GLY A 298 26.31 2.55 17.42
C GLY A 298 27.08 1.70 16.40
N ALA A 299 26.42 1.11 15.39
CA ALA A 299 27.02 0.09 14.51
C ALA A 299 26.91 0.37 13.00
N ALA A 300 26.26 1.45 12.58
CA ALA A 300 26.26 1.89 11.18
C ALA A 300 26.95 3.26 11.10
N GLU A 301 27.98 3.39 10.27
CA GLU A 301 28.59 4.68 9.92
C GLU A 301 27.51 5.61 9.35
N GLY A 302 26.93 6.47 10.20
CA GLY A 302 25.91 7.44 9.79
C GLY A 302 24.66 7.54 10.66
N ALA A 303 24.44 6.60 11.59
CA ALA A 303 23.27 6.70 12.47
C ALA A 303 23.47 7.75 13.58
N ILE A 304 22.39 8.47 13.86
CA ILE A 304 22.38 9.69 14.66
C ILE A 304 22.25 9.34 16.14
N ASP A 305 23.28 9.61 16.94
CA ASP A 305 23.31 9.22 18.35
C ASP A 305 22.57 10.23 19.27
N ALA A 306 21.25 10.25 19.13
CA ALA A 306 20.36 10.96 20.05
C ALA A 306 20.32 10.33 21.46
N ALA A 307 20.79 9.08 21.59
CA ALA A 307 20.78 8.31 22.83
C ALA A 307 21.58 9.01 23.94
N SER A 308 22.76 9.54 23.57
CA SER A 308 23.66 10.26 24.48
C SER A 308 23.01 11.47 25.17
N ILE A 309 22.03 12.12 24.52
CA ILE A 309 21.33 13.30 25.04
C ILE A 309 20.11 12.91 25.86
N LEU A 310 19.40 11.85 25.47
CA LEU A 310 18.14 11.43 26.10
C LEU A 310 18.35 10.55 27.34
N LYS A 311 19.35 9.67 27.33
CA LYS A 311 19.64 8.74 28.45
C LYS A 311 19.76 9.46 29.80
N PRO A 312 20.48 10.59 29.92
CA PRO A 312 20.58 11.30 31.20
C PRO A 312 19.23 11.84 31.71
N ALA A 313 18.40 12.41 30.83
CA ALA A 313 17.10 12.96 31.22
C ALA A 313 16.10 11.86 31.60
N LEU A 314 16.11 10.74 30.87
CA LEU A 314 15.34 9.54 31.18
C LEU A 314 15.79 8.89 32.51
N ALA A 315 17.10 8.79 32.72
CA ALA A 315 17.67 8.21 33.94
C ALA A 315 17.34 9.04 35.19
N ARG A 316 17.33 10.37 35.07
CA ARG A 316 16.94 11.28 36.16
C ARG A 316 15.43 11.38 36.39
N GLY A 317 14.60 10.87 35.47
CA GLY A 317 13.14 10.97 35.56
C GLY A 317 12.61 12.39 35.30
N GLU A 318 13.44 13.26 34.72
CA GLU A 318 13.08 14.63 34.33
C GLU A 318 12.27 14.65 33.02
N LEU A 319 12.32 13.56 32.26
CA LEU A 319 11.63 13.39 30.99
C LEU A 319 10.61 12.26 31.11
N GLN A 320 9.34 12.61 30.92
CA GLN A 320 8.25 11.64 30.82
C GLN A 320 8.05 11.26 29.36
N THR A 321 8.16 9.97 29.04
CA THR A 321 8.08 9.47 27.67
C THR A 321 7.13 8.30 27.51
N ILE A 322 6.47 8.26 26.36
CA ILE A 322 5.77 7.08 25.84
C ILE A 322 6.58 6.58 24.65
N GLY A 323 7.05 5.34 24.69
CA GLY A 323 7.72 4.71 23.57
C GLY A 323 6.83 3.73 22.84
N ALA A 324 7.07 3.52 21.55
CA ALA A 324 6.63 2.34 20.83
C ALA A 324 7.83 1.65 20.15
N THR A 325 7.76 0.33 19.98
CA THR A 325 8.82 -0.49 19.35
C THR A 325 8.28 -1.89 19.05
N THR A 326 8.99 -2.69 18.24
CA THR A 326 8.67 -4.11 18.04
C THR A 326 9.21 -4.98 19.18
N LEU A 327 8.71 -6.22 19.29
CA LEU A 327 9.19 -7.15 20.32
C LEU A 327 10.67 -7.48 20.17
N GLU A 328 11.13 -7.65 18.92
CA GLU A 328 12.53 -7.94 18.60
C GLU A 328 13.46 -6.80 19.00
N GLU A 329 13.11 -5.57 18.62
CA GLU A 329 13.85 -4.36 18.97
C GLU A 329 13.89 -4.12 20.47
N TYR A 330 12.76 -4.34 21.17
CA TYR A 330 12.70 -4.20 22.63
C TYR A 330 13.71 -5.13 23.30
N ARG A 331 13.77 -6.40 22.89
CA ARG A 331 14.73 -7.39 23.40
C ARG A 331 16.18 -7.02 23.04
N LYS A 332 16.41 -6.54 21.82
CA LYS A 332 17.77 -6.26 21.32
C LYS A 332 18.37 -5.00 21.93
N TYR A 333 17.57 -3.95 22.12
CA TYR A 333 18.09 -2.61 22.46
C TYR A 333 17.67 -2.11 23.84
N LEU A 334 16.48 -2.47 24.34
CA LEU A 334 15.97 -1.95 25.62
C LEU A 334 16.23 -2.90 26.80
N GLU A 335 15.91 -4.19 26.66
CA GLU A 335 16.12 -5.18 27.74
C GLU A 335 17.60 -5.37 28.10
N ARG A 336 18.51 -5.13 27.14
CA ARG A 336 19.96 -5.25 27.37
C ARG A 336 20.56 -4.02 28.06
N ASP A 337 19.89 -2.86 28.05
CA ASP A 337 20.39 -1.63 28.66
C ASP A 337 19.81 -1.44 30.07
N SER A 338 20.63 -1.75 31.07
CA SER A 338 20.25 -1.66 32.49
C SER A 338 19.81 -0.28 32.97
N ALA A 339 20.18 0.81 32.28
CA ALA A 339 19.77 2.16 32.64
C ALA A 339 18.34 2.46 32.17
N LEU A 340 17.97 1.98 30.99
CA LEU A 340 16.66 2.20 30.37
C LEU A 340 15.61 1.21 30.90
N GLU A 341 15.97 -0.05 31.08
CA GLU A 341 15.10 -1.11 31.64
C GLU A 341 14.50 -0.70 33.00
N ARG A 342 15.26 0.03 33.82
CA ARG A 342 14.82 0.51 35.14
C ARG A 342 13.90 1.73 35.09
N ARG A 343 13.60 2.28 33.91
CA ARG A 343 12.77 3.47 33.71
C ARG A 343 11.54 3.19 32.86
N PHE A 344 11.65 2.22 31.96
CA PHE A 344 10.56 1.83 31.11
C PHE A 344 9.74 0.67 31.70
N GLN A 345 8.44 0.70 31.43
CA GLN A 345 7.51 -0.38 31.75
C GLN A 345 6.86 -0.86 30.46
N LYS A 346 7.06 -2.14 30.13
CA LYS A 346 6.46 -2.78 28.97
C LYS A 346 4.94 -2.87 29.10
N ILE A 347 4.24 -2.53 28.02
CA ILE A 347 2.84 -2.79 27.74
C ILE A 347 2.81 -3.55 26.42
N THR A 348 2.28 -4.77 26.42
CA THR A 348 2.09 -5.52 25.17
C THR A 348 0.86 -4.99 24.46
N VAL A 349 0.97 -4.75 23.15
CA VAL A 349 -0.15 -4.37 22.27
C VAL A 349 -0.36 -5.50 21.29
N ASP A 350 -1.43 -6.25 21.51
CA ASP A 350 -1.78 -7.39 20.67
C ASP A 350 -2.53 -6.93 19.42
N GLN A 351 -2.47 -7.76 18.37
CA GLN A 351 -3.29 -7.60 17.17
C GLN A 351 -4.78 -7.69 17.56
N PRO A 352 -5.65 -6.77 17.10
CA PRO A 352 -7.08 -6.86 17.36
C PRO A 352 -7.68 -8.08 16.66
N THR A 353 -8.78 -8.57 17.23
CA THR A 353 -9.62 -9.59 16.59
C THR A 353 -10.27 -9.05 15.31
N THR A 354 -10.79 -9.95 14.47
CA THR A 354 -11.56 -9.57 13.27
C THR A 354 -12.76 -8.70 13.64
N ASP A 355 -13.51 -9.07 14.69
CA ASP A 355 -14.66 -8.30 15.18
C ASP A 355 -14.27 -6.89 15.67
N GLU A 356 -13.20 -6.77 16.44
CA GLU A 356 -12.67 -5.46 16.87
C GLU A 356 -12.20 -4.63 15.67
N THR A 357 -11.59 -5.27 14.67
CA THR A 357 -11.17 -4.61 13.43
C THR A 357 -12.37 -4.05 12.68
N VAL A 358 -13.48 -4.78 12.58
CA VAL A 358 -14.71 -4.27 11.95
C VAL A 358 -15.21 -3.03 12.69
N GLN A 359 -15.14 -2.99 14.03
CA GLN A 359 -15.51 -1.79 14.79
C GLN A 359 -14.56 -0.61 14.55
N ILE A 360 -13.25 -0.87 14.43
CA ILE A 360 -12.25 0.14 14.05
C ILE A 360 -12.59 0.71 12.67
N LEU A 361 -12.85 -0.15 11.68
CA LEU A 361 -13.21 0.26 10.33
C LEU A 361 -14.52 1.07 10.30
N LYS A 362 -15.53 0.70 11.10
CA LYS A 362 -16.76 1.48 11.27
C LYS A 362 -16.49 2.88 11.81
N GLY A 363 -15.56 3.02 12.76
CA GLY A 363 -15.14 4.33 13.28
C GLY A 363 -14.43 5.20 12.25
N LEU A 364 -13.70 4.60 11.31
CA LEU A 364 -12.94 5.30 10.28
C LEU A 364 -13.76 5.58 9.00
N ARG A 365 -14.89 4.87 8.81
CA ARG A 365 -15.73 4.90 7.61
C ARG A 365 -16.02 6.32 7.13
N ASP A 366 -16.55 7.18 8.00
CA ASP A 366 -16.98 8.53 7.64
C ASP A 366 -15.84 9.37 7.03
N ARG A 367 -14.61 9.19 7.53
CA ARG A 367 -13.43 9.91 7.03
C ARG A 367 -13.03 9.44 5.64
N TYR A 368 -13.01 8.12 5.42
CA TYR A 368 -12.69 7.56 4.10
C TYR A 368 -13.78 7.85 3.06
N GLU A 369 -15.07 7.77 3.43
CA GLU A 369 -16.19 8.13 2.55
C GLU A 369 -16.11 9.60 2.13
N GLN A 370 -15.81 10.52 3.06
CA GLN A 370 -15.65 11.94 2.74
C GLN A 370 -14.41 12.21 1.88
N HIS A 371 -13.28 11.55 2.20
CA HIS A 371 -12.03 11.73 1.47
C HIS A 371 -12.15 11.26 0.02
N HIS A 372 -12.72 10.08 -0.19
CA HIS A 372 -12.83 9.43 -1.50
C HIS A 372 -14.12 9.72 -2.26
N LYS A 373 -15.13 10.28 -1.58
CA LYS A 373 -16.48 10.53 -2.13
C LYS A 373 -17.18 9.24 -2.59
N VAL A 374 -16.97 8.15 -1.86
CA VAL A 374 -17.57 6.83 -2.09
C VAL A 374 -18.44 6.44 -0.91
N THR A 375 -19.32 5.45 -1.07
CA THR A 375 -20.06 4.84 0.04
C THR A 375 -19.47 3.47 0.35
N ILE A 376 -19.09 3.23 1.59
CA ILE A 376 -18.50 1.96 2.01
C ILE A 376 -19.58 1.13 2.70
N THR A 377 -19.95 -0.01 2.15
CA THR A 377 -21.00 -0.85 2.76
C THR A 377 -20.51 -1.58 4.02
N ASP A 378 -21.44 -1.98 4.90
CA ASP A 378 -21.08 -2.79 6.09
C ASP A 378 -20.48 -4.14 5.70
N GLU A 379 -20.96 -4.71 4.58
CA GLU A 379 -20.43 -5.94 3.99
C GLU A 379 -18.96 -5.78 3.58
N ALA A 380 -18.58 -4.65 2.99
CA ALA A 380 -17.19 -4.36 2.64
C ALA A 380 -16.28 -4.28 3.89
N LEU A 381 -16.78 -3.75 5.01
CA LEU A 381 -16.00 -3.68 6.26
C LEU A 381 -15.72 -5.08 6.83
N VAL A 382 -16.74 -5.94 6.86
CA VAL A 382 -16.61 -7.33 7.29
C VAL A 382 -15.69 -8.10 6.35
N ALA A 383 -15.91 -7.99 5.04
CA ALA A 383 -15.07 -8.62 4.04
C ALA A 383 -13.62 -8.18 4.14
N SER A 384 -13.35 -6.89 4.38
CA SER A 384 -11.98 -6.39 4.53
C SER A 384 -11.26 -7.03 5.72
N ALA A 385 -11.91 -7.11 6.88
CA ALA A 385 -11.31 -7.75 8.05
C ALA A 385 -11.07 -9.26 7.83
N ASP A 386 -12.08 -9.98 7.33
CA ASP A 386 -12.03 -11.43 7.15
C ASP A 386 -11.04 -11.86 6.05
N LEU A 387 -11.08 -11.18 4.89
CA LEU A 387 -10.20 -11.50 3.78
C LEU A 387 -8.77 -11.07 4.07
N ALA A 388 -8.55 -9.93 4.73
CA ALA A 388 -7.20 -9.54 5.14
C ALA A 388 -6.61 -10.54 6.14
N ASP A 389 -7.39 -11.03 7.11
CA ASP A 389 -6.90 -12.03 8.06
C ASP A 389 -6.55 -13.37 7.38
N ARG A 390 -7.38 -13.79 6.43
CA ARG A 390 -7.25 -15.11 5.79
C ARG A 390 -6.19 -15.16 4.69
N TYR A 391 -6.05 -14.09 3.89
CA TYR A 391 -5.25 -14.09 2.67
C TYR A 391 -3.95 -13.27 2.78
N ILE A 392 -3.86 -12.29 3.69
CA ILE A 392 -2.69 -11.42 3.85
C ILE A 392 -1.98 -11.75 5.17
N SER A 393 -0.97 -12.61 5.12
CA SER A 393 -0.30 -13.18 6.31
C SER A 393 0.95 -12.43 6.77
N ASP A 394 1.56 -11.62 5.91
CA ASP A 394 2.80 -10.87 6.19
C ASP A 394 2.56 -9.54 6.91
N ARG A 395 1.30 -9.15 7.08
CA ARG A 395 0.86 -7.94 7.78
C ARG A 395 -0.16 -8.26 8.88
N PHE A 396 -0.31 -7.33 9.81
CA PHE A 396 -1.18 -7.48 10.98
C PHE A 396 -2.41 -6.57 10.89
N LEU A 397 -3.52 -7.00 11.50
CA LEU A 397 -4.69 -6.14 11.69
C LEU A 397 -4.38 -5.02 12.71
N PRO A 398 -5.06 -3.86 12.65
CA PRO A 398 -6.10 -3.50 11.67
C PRO A 398 -5.54 -2.91 10.36
N ASP A 399 -4.24 -2.58 10.30
CA ASP A 399 -3.58 -1.87 9.19
C ASP A 399 -3.88 -2.46 7.81
N LYS A 400 -3.66 -3.77 7.63
CA LYS A 400 -3.95 -4.44 6.34
C LYS A 400 -5.41 -4.32 5.89
N ALA A 401 -6.37 -4.26 6.81
CA ALA A 401 -7.79 -4.13 6.48
C ALA A 401 -8.17 -2.67 6.17
N ILE A 402 -7.52 -1.71 6.84
CA ILE A 402 -7.67 -0.28 6.53
C ILE A 402 -7.14 0.00 5.12
N ASP A 403 -5.96 -0.51 4.78
CA ASP A 403 -5.36 -0.32 3.47
C ASP A 403 -6.24 -0.91 2.35
N LEU A 404 -6.89 -2.07 2.56
CA LEU A 404 -7.82 -2.65 1.57
C LEU A 404 -9.02 -1.73 1.29
N ILE A 405 -9.60 -1.13 2.34
CA ILE A 405 -10.71 -0.19 2.20
C ILE A 405 -10.24 1.07 1.47
N ASP A 406 -9.08 1.60 1.83
CA ASP A 406 -8.51 2.80 1.23
C ASP A 406 -8.21 2.61 -0.27
N GLU A 407 -7.60 1.47 -0.63
CA GLU A 407 -7.27 1.14 -2.01
C GLU A 407 -8.54 0.86 -2.84
N ALA A 408 -9.51 0.12 -2.29
CA ALA A 408 -10.80 -0.10 -2.95
C ALA A 408 -11.54 1.23 -3.19
N ALA A 409 -11.49 2.15 -2.22
CA ALA A 409 -12.11 3.47 -2.31
C ALA A 409 -11.43 4.37 -3.33
N SER A 410 -10.11 4.43 -3.30
CA SER A 410 -9.30 5.14 -4.29
C SER A 410 -9.58 4.61 -5.70
N ARG A 411 -9.58 3.29 -5.88
CA ARG A 411 -9.82 2.65 -7.18
C ARG A 411 -11.23 2.91 -7.69
N MET A 412 -12.26 2.80 -6.84
CA MET A 412 -13.64 3.06 -7.22
C MET A 412 -13.83 4.51 -7.65
N ARG A 413 -13.23 5.46 -6.91
CA ARG A 413 -13.22 6.88 -7.28
C ARG A 413 -12.53 7.14 -8.62
N ILE A 414 -11.42 6.46 -8.91
CA ILE A 414 -10.73 6.59 -10.21
C ILE A 414 -11.58 6.01 -11.33
N LYS A 415 -12.22 4.85 -11.12
CA LYS A 415 -13.16 4.24 -12.06
C LYS A 415 -14.35 5.17 -12.35
N SER A 416 -14.90 5.84 -11.34
CA SER A 416 -16.01 6.79 -11.54
C SER A 416 -15.56 8.07 -12.24
N MET A 417 -14.30 8.49 -12.08
CA MET A 417 -13.72 9.65 -12.77
C MET A 417 -13.26 9.36 -14.20
N THR A 418 -13.20 8.09 -14.62
CA THR A 418 -12.81 7.74 -15.98
C THR A 418 -14.02 7.80 -16.90
N SER A 419 -13.90 8.53 -18.00
CA SER A 419 -14.96 8.61 -19.01
C SER A 419 -15.37 7.20 -19.47
N PRO A 420 -16.67 6.89 -19.57
CA PRO A 420 -17.14 5.59 -20.04
C PRO A 420 -16.46 5.17 -21.35
N PRO A 421 -16.24 3.86 -21.60
CA PRO A 421 -15.56 3.38 -22.82
C PRO A 421 -16.22 3.91 -24.11
N VAL A 422 -17.53 4.13 -24.09
CA VAL A 422 -18.32 4.76 -25.16
C VAL A 422 -17.79 6.16 -25.55
N TYR A 423 -17.23 6.93 -24.62
CA TYR A 423 -16.62 8.24 -24.93
C TYR A 423 -15.31 8.12 -25.70
N ARG A 424 -14.48 7.14 -25.34
CA ARG A 424 -13.21 6.90 -26.04
C ARG A 424 -13.49 6.40 -27.46
N GLU A 425 -14.41 5.46 -27.61
CA GLU A 425 -14.84 4.98 -28.93
C GLU A 425 -15.39 6.12 -29.81
N LEU A 426 -16.19 7.02 -29.23
CA LEU A 426 -16.69 8.21 -29.94
C LEU A 426 -15.58 9.23 -30.25
N GLU A 427 -14.58 9.39 -29.37
CA GLU A 427 -13.41 10.24 -29.65
C GLU A 427 -12.57 9.70 -30.80
N ASP A 428 -12.28 8.40 -30.77
CA ASP A 428 -11.53 7.71 -31.83
C ASP A 428 -12.28 7.81 -33.17
N GLU A 429 -13.61 7.59 -33.18
CA GLU A 429 -14.41 7.69 -34.40
C GLU A 429 -14.49 9.13 -34.95
N ILE A 430 -14.53 10.15 -34.06
CA ILE A 430 -14.47 11.57 -34.46
C ILE A 430 -13.11 11.89 -35.07
N GLU A 431 -12.02 11.42 -34.47
CA GLU A 431 -10.66 11.67 -34.94
C GLU A 431 -10.39 10.98 -36.29
N GLU A 432 -10.82 9.73 -36.44
CA GLU A 432 -10.75 9.00 -37.72
C GLU A 432 -11.58 9.70 -38.81
N THR A 433 -12.79 10.13 -38.48
CA THR A 433 -13.66 10.87 -39.41
C THR A 433 -13.04 12.22 -39.80
N ARG A 434 -12.39 12.91 -38.86
CA ARG A 434 -11.70 14.19 -39.13
C ARG A 434 -10.51 13.98 -40.06
N ARG A 435 -9.71 12.95 -39.82
CA ARG A 435 -8.57 12.60 -40.68
C ARG A 435 -9.01 12.24 -42.09
N ALA A 436 -10.02 11.38 -42.22
CA ALA A 436 -10.59 11.02 -43.53
C ALA A 436 -11.15 12.24 -44.27
N LYS A 437 -11.73 13.20 -43.55
CA LYS A 437 -12.24 14.46 -44.11
C LYS A 437 -11.09 15.34 -44.62
N GLU A 438 -10.00 15.46 -43.88
CA GLU A 438 -8.81 16.22 -44.29
C GLU A 438 -8.17 15.60 -45.54
N GLU A 439 -8.00 14.27 -45.58
CA GLU A 439 -7.50 13.55 -46.75
C GLU A 439 -8.40 13.73 -47.99
N ALA A 440 -9.72 13.74 -47.81
CA ALA A 440 -10.68 14.01 -48.88
C ALA A 440 -10.62 15.45 -49.40
N ILE A 441 -10.31 16.43 -48.53
CA ILE A 441 -10.11 17.83 -48.92
C ILE A 441 -8.80 17.97 -49.71
N GLU A 442 -7.71 17.35 -49.25
CA GLU A 442 -6.42 17.33 -49.95
C GLU A 442 -6.53 16.69 -51.33
N SER A 443 -7.33 15.63 -51.45
CA SER A 443 -7.60 14.91 -52.70
C SER A 443 -8.64 15.61 -53.60
N GLN A 444 -9.16 16.78 -53.20
CA GLN A 444 -10.20 17.54 -53.90
C GLN A 444 -11.53 16.79 -54.10
N GLU A 445 -11.81 15.77 -53.27
CA GLU A 445 -13.07 15.01 -53.25
C GLU A 445 -14.13 15.73 -52.40
N PHE A 446 -14.61 16.90 -52.88
CA PHE A 446 -15.45 17.81 -52.09
C PHE A 446 -16.78 17.20 -51.61
N GLU A 447 -17.40 16.31 -52.38
CA GLU A 447 -18.66 15.65 -52.01
C GLU A 447 -18.47 14.66 -50.84
N LYS A 448 -17.36 13.92 -50.86
CA LYS A 448 -16.97 13.00 -49.78
C LYS A 448 -16.58 13.78 -48.52
N ALA A 449 -15.85 14.88 -48.66
CA ALA A 449 -15.51 15.78 -47.56
C ALA A 449 -16.78 16.37 -46.91
N ALA A 450 -17.80 16.72 -47.69
CA ALA A 450 -19.08 17.21 -47.17
C ALA A 450 -19.81 16.14 -46.34
N ASN A 451 -19.88 14.90 -46.85
CA ASN A 451 -20.48 13.77 -46.11
C ASN A 451 -19.74 13.47 -44.80
N LEU A 452 -18.40 13.50 -44.81
CA LEU A 452 -17.58 13.29 -43.62
C LEU A 452 -17.71 14.43 -42.60
N ARG A 453 -17.88 15.68 -43.07
CA ARG A 453 -18.18 16.83 -42.20
C ARG A 453 -19.51 16.65 -41.47
N ASP A 454 -20.54 16.18 -42.17
CA ASP A 454 -21.85 15.94 -41.56
C ASP A 454 -21.81 14.74 -40.59
N LYS A 455 -20.99 13.72 -40.88
CA LYS A 455 -20.70 12.61 -39.95
C LYS A 455 -19.99 13.11 -38.68
N GLU A 456 -18.91 13.89 -38.81
CA GLU A 456 -18.20 14.49 -37.68
C GLU A 456 -19.14 15.32 -36.79
N ARG A 457 -20.02 16.12 -37.41
CA ARG A 457 -21.00 16.93 -36.69
C ARG A 457 -21.99 16.08 -35.89
N ARG A 458 -22.50 14.99 -36.47
CA ARG A 458 -23.39 14.05 -35.78
C ARG A 458 -22.70 13.36 -34.60
N LEU A 459 -21.48 12.87 -34.80
CA LEU A 459 -20.70 12.22 -33.73
C LEU A 459 -20.39 13.20 -32.59
N THR A 460 -19.99 14.43 -32.93
CA THR A 460 -19.72 15.50 -31.95
C THR A 460 -20.97 15.87 -31.15
N GLN A 461 -22.12 15.95 -31.81
CA GLN A 461 -23.40 16.20 -31.13
C GLN A 461 -23.77 15.05 -30.19
N ARG A 462 -23.62 13.80 -30.63
CA ARG A 462 -23.90 12.62 -29.80
C ARG A 462 -22.98 12.54 -28.58
N LYS A 463 -21.69 12.88 -28.74
CA LYS A 463 -20.74 13.00 -27.62
C LYS A 463 -21.19 14.05 -26.60
N ARG A 464 -21.71 15.19 -27.07
CA ARG A 464 -22.23 16.26 -26.21
C ARG A 464 -23.49 15.84 -25.46
N GLU A 465 -24.43 15.19 -26.13
CA GLU A 465 -25.66 14.68 -25.50
C GLU A 465 -25.35 13.65 -24.41
N LEU A 466 -24.39 12.77 -24.66
CA LEU A 466 -23.88 11.83 -23.65
C LEU A 466 -23.22 12.57 -22.48
N ALA A 467 -22.43 13.62 -22.73
CA ALA A 467 -21.77 14.44 -21.70
C ALA A 467 -22.78 15.11 -20.78
N GLU A 468 -23.81 15.73 -21.36
CA GLU A 468 -24.88 16.37 -20.59
C GLU A 468 -25.71 15.35 -19.78
N GLN A 469 -25.90 14.12 -20.29
CA GLN A 469 -26.55 13.04 -19.54
C GLN A 469 -25.67 12.51 -18.39
N TRP A 470 -24.37 12.41 -18.61
CA TRP A 470 -23.41 11.95 -17.59
C TRP A 470 -23.27 12.96 -16.46
N ASP A 471 -23.07 14.24 -16.79
CA ASP A 471 -22.99 15.33 -15.82
C ASP A 471 -24.29 15.48 -15.00
N ALA A 472 -25.46 15.21 -15.63
CA ALA A 472 -26.74 15.20 -14.93
C ALA A 472 -26.88 13.99 -13.98
N GLY A 473 -26.32 12.83 -14.34
CA GLY A 473 -26.33 11.60 -13.52
C GLY A 473 -25.33 11.62 -12.35
N GLU A 474 -24.19 12.30 -12.50
CA GLU A 474 -23.13 12.41 -11.46
C GLU A 474 -23.57 13.15 -10.19
N SER A 475 -24.68 13.90 -10.23
CA SER A 475 -25.08 14.76 -9.12
C SER A 475 -25.75 14.05 -7.93
N THR A 476 -26.05 12.73 -8.01
CA THR A 476 -26.89 12.10 -6.97
C THR A 476 -26.39 10.77 -6.37
N GLU A 477 -25.62 9.93 -7.08
CA GLU A 477 -25.21 8.62 -6.56
C GLU A 477 -23.69 8.53 -6.34
N ARG A 478 -23.28 8.40 -5.06
CA ARG A 478 -21.89 8.08 -4.72
C ARG A 478 -21.64 6.62 -5.10
N PRO A 479 -20.55 6.30 -5.82
CA PRO A 479 -20.21 4.93 -6.11
C PRO A 479 -19.96 4.18 -4.79
N ALA A 480 -20.50 2.97 -4.69
CA ALA A 480 -20.44 2.15 -3.50
C ALA A 480 -19.37 1.05 -3.61
N ILE A 481 -18.85 0.62 -2.47
CA ILE A 481 -17.87 -0.46 -2.35
C ILE A 481 -18.51 -1.56 -1.52
N GLY A 482 -18.59 -2.74 -2.11
CA GLY A 482 -19.11 -3.97 -1.52
C GLY A 482 -17.99 -4.96 -1.20
N GLU A 483 -18.40 -6.20 -0.93
CA GLU A 483 -17.50 -7.33 -0.74
C GLU A 483 -16.66 -7.60 -2.00
N GLU A 484 -17.24 -7.48 -3.20
CA GLU A 484 -16.58 -7.81 -4.47
C GLU A 484 -15.36 -6.92 -4.73
N GLU A 485 -15.49 -5.61 -4.54
CA GLU A 485 -14.37 -4.68 -4.71
C GLU A 485 -13.21 -4.99 -3.76
N ILE A 486 -13.50 -5.38 -2.52
CA ILE A 486 -12.47 -5.75 -1.55
C ILE A 486 -11.77 -7.03 -2.00
N ALA A 487 -12.55 -8.03 -2.43
CA ALA A 487 -12.02 -9.29 -2.92
C ALA A 487 -11.13 -9.11 -4.16
N ASP A 488 -11.50 -8.20 -5.06
CA ASP A 488 -10.69 -7.79 -6.22
C ASP A 488 -9.33 -7.20 -5.81
N ILE A 489 -9.28 -6.35 -4.78
CA ILE A 489 -8.02 -5.77 -4.29
C ILE A 489 -7.17 -6.84 -3.63
N VAL A 490 -7.75 -7.69 -2.77
CA VAL A 490 -7.00 -8.81 -2.17
C VAL A 490 -6.44 -9.70 -3.27
N SER A 491 -7.22 -9.97 -4.31
CA SER A 491 -6.77 -10.77 -5.44
C SER A 491 -5.60 -10.14 -6.19
N MET A 492 -5.63 -8.82 -6.37
CA MET A 492 -4.55 -8.08 -7.00
C MET A 492 -3.27 -8.08 -6.16
N TRP A 493 -3.38 -7.87 -4.84
CA TRP A 493 -2.21 -7.82 -3.95
C TRP A 493 -1.55 -9.17 -3.78
N THR A 494 -2.37 -10.22 -3.69
CA THR A 494 -1.88 -11.56 -3.40
C THR A 494 -1.65 -12.40 -4.66
N GLY A 495 -2.20 -11.98 -5.80
CA GLY A 495 -2.24 -12.77 -7.04
C GLY A 495 -3.25 -13.92 -7.01
N ILE A 496 -4.11 -13.99 -5.98
CA ILE A 496 -5.01 -15.13 -5.73
C ILE A 496 -6.44 -14.71 -6.05
N PRO A 497 -7.19 -15.44 -6.88
CA PRO A 497 -8.62 -15.20 -7.03
C PRO A 497 -9.35 -15.40 -5.68
N VAL A 498 -9.67 -14.31 -5.00
CA VAL A 498 -10.48 -14.28 -3.77
C VAL A 498 -11.93 -14.11 -4.18
N PHE A 499 -12.48 -15.14 -4.81
CA PHE A 499 -13.91 -15.23 -4.92
C PHE A 499 -14.39 -16.07 -3.74
N LYS A 500 -15.60 -15.81 -3.23
CA LYS A 500 -16.36 -16.90 -2.58
C LYS A 500 -16.36 -18.10 -3.54
N LEU A 501 -16.70 -19.29 -3.06
CA LEU A 501 -17.25 -20.34 -3.92
C LEU A 501 -18.48 -19.77 -4.62
N THR A 502 -18.25 -18.98 -5.66
CA THR A 502 -19.25 -18.46 -6.55
C THR A 502 -19.81 -19.67 -7.28
N GLU A 503 -21.00 -19.56 -7.83
CA GLU A 503 -21.49 -20.58 -8.75
C GLU A 503 -20.45 -20.89 -9.83
N ALA A 504 -19.64 -19.88 -10.24
CA ALA A 504 -18.54 -20.03 -11.17
C ALA A 504 -17.38 -20.90 -10.64
N GLU A 505 -16.88 -20.68 -9.42
CA GLU A 505 -15.81 -21.53 -8.85
C GLU A 505 -16.32 -22.96 -8.57
N THR A 506 -17.54 -23.09 -8.06
CA THR A 506 -18.16 -24.41 -7.86
C THR A 506 -18.31 -25.14 -9.19
N ALA A 507 -18.82 -24.46 -10.23
CA ALA A 507 -18.93 -25.01 -11.58
C ALA A 507 -17.57 -25.30 -12.23
N LYS A 508 -16.51 -24.55 -11.86
CA LYS A 508 -15.14 -24.83 -12.27
C LYS A 508 -14.65 -26.12 -11.62
N LEU A 509 -14.76 -26.24 -10.29
CA LEU A 509 -14.35 -27.43 -9.55
C LEU A 509 -15.16 -28.69 -9.92
N MET A 510 -16.43 -28.54 -10.32
CA MET A 510 -17.24 -29.66 -10.80
C MET A 510 -16.80 -30.22 -12.16
N ARG A 511 -16.04 -29.43 -12.94
CA ARG A 511 -15.44 -29.83 -14.22
C ARG A 511 -13.94 -30.11 -14.10
N MET A 512 -13.43 -30.25 -12.87
CA MET A 512 -12.00 -30.38 -12.61
C MET A 512 -11.41 -31.61 -13.30
N GLU A 513 -12.08 -32.76 -13.20
CA GLU A 513 -11.63 -33.98 -13.86
C GLU A 513 -11.50 -33.81 -15.38
N ASP A 514 -12.51 -33.21 -16.02
CA ASP A 514 -12.53 -32.97 -17.47
C ASP A 514 -11.41 -32.01 -17.91
N GLU A 515 -11.21 -30.91 -17.16
CA GLU A 515 -10.17 -29.92 -17.45
C GLU A 515 -8.77 -30.49 -17.26
N LEU A 516 -8.54 -31.30 -16.22
CA LEU A 516 -7.26 -31.98 -16.02
C LEU A 516 -6.98 -33.01 -17.13
N HIS A 517 -8.01 -33.73 -17.59
CA HIS A 517 -7.88 -34.71 -18.67
C HIS A 517 -7.55 -34.12 -20.04
N LYS A 518 -7.78 -32.82 -20.27
CA LYS A 518 -7.34 -32.15 -21.51
C LYS A 518 -5.82 -32.20 -21.70
N ARG A 519 -5.07 -32.33 -20.60
CA ARG A 519 -3.60 -32.32 -20.59
C ARG A 519 -3.00 -33.61 -20.05
N VAL A 520 -3.62 -34.21 -19.04
CA VAL A 520 -3.17 -35.47 -18.45
C VAL A 520 -3.96 -36.63 -19.06
N ILE A 521 -3.31 -37.35 -19.96
CA ILE A 521 -3.89 -38.50 -20.65
C ILE A 521 -3.76 -39.76 -19.77
N GLY A 522 -4.85 -40.53 -19.68
CA GLY A 522 -4.93 -41.70 -18.80
C GLY A 522 -5.06 -41.33 -17.32
N GLN A 523 -4.64 -42.23 -16.43
CA GLN A 523 -4.59 -42.00 -14.98
C GLN A 523 -5.91 -41.55 -14.32
N HIS A 524 -7.06 -41.92 -14.90
CA HIS A 524 -8.40 -41.54 -14.40
C HIS A 524 -8.60 -41.73 -12.88
N PRO A 525 -8.20 -42.87 -12.27
CA PRO A 525 -8.36 -43.05 -10.82
C PRO A 525 -7.56 -42.03 -9.99
N ALA A 526 -6.40 -41.60 -10.49
CA ALA A 526 -5.57 -40.61 -9.81
C ALA A 526 -6.23 -39.22 -9.83
N ILE A 527 -6.72 -38.80 -11.00
CA ILE A 527 -7.38 -37.51 -11.19
C ILE A 527 -8.67 -37.42 -10.37
N GLU A 528 -9.47 -38.49 -10.34
CA GLU A 528 -10.71 -38.55 -9.57
C GLU A 528 -10.47 -38.40 -8.05
N VAL A 529 -9.46 -39.10 -7.51
CA VAL A 529 -9.11 -39.03 -6.09
C VAL A 529 -8.59 -37.63 -5.70
N VAL A 530 -7.70 -37.05 -6.50
CA VAL A 530 -7.21 -35.68 -6.28
C VAL A 530 -8.37 -34.68 -6.29
N SER A 531 -9.22 -34.74 -7.32
CA SER A 531 -10.32 -33.81 -7.52
C SER A 531 -11.34 -33.89 -6.39
N LYS A 532 -11.66 -35.09 -5.89
CA LYS A 532 -12.50 -35.28 -4.69
C LYS A 532 -11.88 -34.69 -3.44
N ALA A 533 -10.59 -34.91 -3.20
CA ALA A 533 -9.90 -34.38 -2.02
C ALA A 533 -9.86 -32.83 -2.01
N ILE A 534 -9.58 -32.22 -3.16
CA ILE A 534 -9.54 -30.76 -3.30
C ILE A 534 -10.94 -30.15 -3.13
N ARG A 535 -11.99 -30.76 -3.73
CA ARG A 535 -13.38 -30.33 -3.52
C ARG A 535 -13.81 -30.38 -2.06
N ARG A 536 -13.46 -31.44 -1.31
CA ARG A 536 -13.73 -31.53 0.14
C ARG A 536 -13.08 -30.38 0.92
N SER A 537 -11.83 -30.07 0.58
CA SER A 537 -11.07 -28.98 1.21
C SER A 537 -11.70 -27.61 0.93
N ARG A 538 -12.02 -27.34 -0.34
CA ARG A 538 -12.66 -26.07 -0.76
C ARG A 538 -14.06 -25.89 -0.19
N ALA A 539 -14.81 -26.97 -0.01
CA ALA A 539 -16.13 -26.94 0.64
C ALA A 539 -16.08 -26.71 2.17
N GLY A 540 -14.90 -26.49 2.76
CA GLY A 540 -14.75 -26.26 4.20
C GLY A 540 -14.96 -27.51 5.06
N LEU A 541 -14.94 -28.71 4.45
CA LEU A 541 -15.10 -29.99 5.16
C LEU A 541 -13.78 -30.53 5.73
N LYS A 542 -12.71 -29.74 5.64
CA LYS A 542 -11.37 -30.06 6.13
C LYS A 542 -10.95 -29.07 7.22
N ASP A 543 -10.04 -29.51 8.10
CA ASP A 543 -9.43 -28.64 9.10
C ASP A 543 -8.72 -27.44 8.42
N PRO A 544 -9.12 -26.19 8.74
CA PRO A 544 -8.54 -24.99 8.14
C PRO A 544 -7.09 -24.74 8.57
N LYS A 545 -6.56 -25.47 9.56
CA LYS A 545 -5.15 -25.38 9.98
C LYS A 545 -4.21 -26.23 9.13
N ARG A 546 -4.72 -27.10 8.26
CA ARG A 546 -3.89 -28.01 7.45
C ARG A 546 -3.78 -27.52 6.01
N PRO A 547 -2.76 -27.94 5.24
CA PRO A 547 -2.64 -27.61 3.83
C PRO A 547 -3.90 -28.01 3.06
N THR A 548 -4.24 -27.30 1.97
CA THR A 548 -5.41 -27.56 1.12
C THR A 548 -5.52 -29.04 0.74
N GLY A 549 -4.42 -29.67 0.36
CA GLY A 549 -4.33 -31.10 0.06
C GLY A 549 -2.94 -31.64 0.33
N SER A 550 -2.85 -32.89 0.78
CA SER A 550 -1.57 -33.60 0.93
C SER A 550 -1.64 -34.99 0.28
N PHE A 551 -0.75 -35.22 -0.68
CA PHE A 551 -0.79 -36.40 -1.55
C PHE A 551 0.57 -37.07 -1.67
N ILE A 552 0.59 -38.41 -1.73
CA ILE A 552 1.74 -39.17 -2.25
C ILE A 552 1.39 -39.73 -3.62
N PHE A 553 2.18 -39.41 -4.63
CA PHE A 553 2.08 -39.93 -5.99
C PHE A 553 3.10 -41.07 -6.20
N LEU A 554 2.59 -42.28 -6.38
CA LEU A 554 3.37 -43.50 -6.54
C LEU A 554 3.30 -43.99 -7.97
N GLY A 555 4.43 -44.43 -8.52
CA GLY A 555 4.47 -44.98 -9.87
C GLY A 555 5.87 -44.91 -10.47
N PRO A 556 6.13 -45.62 -11.58
CA PRO A 556 7.41 -45.50 -12.27
C PRO A 556 7.61 -44.10 -12.85
N SER A 557 8.85 -43.73 -13.17
CA SER A 557 9.14 -42.46 -13.84
C SER A 557 8.47 -42.39 -15.22
N GLY A 558 8.01 -41.20 -15.61
CA GLY A 558 7.42 -40.95 -16.93
C GLY A 558 5.92 -41.27 -17.09
N VAL A 559 5.21 -41.62 -16.01
CA VAL A 559 3.76 -41.92 -16.04
C VAL A 559 2.84 -40.72 -15.83
N GLY A 560 3.38 -39.51 -15.68
CA GLY A 560 2.59 -38.27 -15.54
C GLY A 560 2.45 -37.70 -14.11
N LYS A 561 3.20 -38.20 -13.12
CA LYS A 561 3.15 -37.70 -11.72
C LYS A 561 3.39 -36.19 -11.62
N THR A 562 4.48 -35.71 -12.20
CA THR A 562 4.85 -34.28 -12.22
C THR A 562 3.93 -33.47 -13.12
N GLU A 563 3.41 -34.08 -14.19
CA GLU A 563 2.49 -33.40 -15.11
C GLU A 563 1.17 -33.08 -14.42
N LEU A 564 0.60 -34.03 -13.67
CA LEU A 564 -0.60 -33.77 -12.88
C LEU A 564 -0.39 -32.63 -11.87
N ALA A 565 0.77 -32.57 -11.20
CA ALA A 565 1.08 -31.47 -10.28
C ALA A 565 1.12 -30.10 -10.98
N ARG A 566 1.71 -30.03 -12.18
CA ARG A 566 1.78 -28.84 -13.01
C ARG A 566 0.40 -28.40 -13.51
N THR A 567 -0.41 -29.34 -14.02
CA THR A 567 -1.78 -29.06 -14.47
C THR A 567 -2.67 -28.61 -13.31
N LEU A 568 -2.48 -29.14 -12.10
CA LEU A 568 -3.18 -28.67 -10.90
C LEU A 568 -2.82 -27.22 -10.55
N ALA A 569 -1.54 -26.84 -10.69
CA ALA A 569 -1.09 -25.48 -10.45
C ALA A 569 -1.77 -24.49 -11.42
N GLU A 570 -1.75 -24.81 -12.72
CA GLU A 570 -2.43 -24.03 -13.75
C GLU A 570 -3.96 -23.96 -13.52
N PHE A 571 -4.61 -25.09 -13.26
CA PHE A 571 -6.05 -25.13 -13.10
C PHE A 571 -6.53 -24.34 -11.86
N LEU A 572 -5.85 -24.49 -10.72
CA LEU A 572 -6.28 -23.91 -9.46
C LEU A 572 -5.80 -22.47 -9.26
N PHE A 573 -4.58 -22.17 -9.71
CA PHE A 573 -3.94 -20.87 -9.46
C PHE A 573 -3.74 -20.04 -10.73
N GLY A 574 -4.06 -20.58 -11.90
CA GLY A 574 -4.02 -19.86 -13.18
C GLY A 574 -2.63 -19.79 -13.83
N ASP A 575 -1.60 -20.31 -13.16
CA ASP A 575 -0.21 -20.21 -13.59
C ASP A 575 0.58 -21.46 -13.16
N GLU A 576 1.27 -22.10 -14.11
CA GLU A 576 2.15 -23.24 -13.84
C GLU A 576 3.33 -22.89 -12.92
N ASP A 577 3.82 -21.65 -12.97
CA ASP A 577 4.96 -21.18 -12.18
C ASP A 577 4.64 -21.07 -10.69
N THR A 578 3.37 -21.24 -10.31
CA THR A 578 2.96 -21.39 -8.91
C THR A 578 3.32 -22.76 -8.32
N MET A 579 3.81 -23.69 -9.15
CA MET A 579 4.39 -24.95 -8.66
C MET A 579 5.81 -24.71 -8.10
N ILE A 580 5.97 -24.95 -6.80
CA ILE A 580 7.28 -24.95 -6.13
C ILE A 580 7.80 -26.37 -6.15
N ARG A 581 8.85 -26.64 -6.94
CA ARG A 581 9.47 -27.96 -7.02
C ARG A 581 10.75 -28.02 -6.17
N ILE A 582 10.85 -29.04 -5.32
CA ILE A 582 12.05 -29.35 -4.55
C ILE A 582 12.40 -30.82 -4.75
N ASP A 583 13.63 -31.06 -5.22
CA ASP A 583 14.17 -32.42 -5.38
C ASP A 583 14.73 -32.93 -4.04
N MET A 584 14.15 -34.00 -3.50
CA MET A 584 14.56 -34.57 -2.22
C MET A 584 15.90 -35.33 -2.29
N SER A 585 16.40 -35.64 -3.49
CA SER A 585 17.74 -36.17 -3.67
C SER A 585 18.83 -35.15 -3.28
N GLU A 586 18.54 -33.84 -3.30
CA GLU A 586 19.46 -32.82 -2.77
C GLU A 586 19.53 -32.78 -1.23
N TYR A 587 18.61 -33.47 -0.55
CA TYR A 587 18.41 -33.44 0.90
C TYR A 587 18.66 -34.80 1.56
N MET A 588 19.46 -35.66 0.91
CA MET A 588 19.89 -36.95 1.46
C MET A 588 20.76 -36.82 2.71
N GLU A 589 21.53 -35.74 2.81
CA GLU A 589 22.45 -35.49 3.91
C GLU A 589 21.84 -34.56 4.97
N LYS A 590 22.17 -34.83 6.24
CA LYS A 590 21.66 -34.06 7.38
C LYS A 590 21.94 -32.56 7.28
N HIS A 591 23.11 -32.15 6.78
CA HIS A 591 23.47 -30.74 6.66
C HIS A 591 22.72 -30.02 5.54
N ALA A 592 22.23 -30.74 4.51
CA ALA A 592 21.42 -30.14 3.47
C ALA A 592 20.02 -29.76 3.96
N VAL A 593 19.49 -30.45 4.99
CA VAL A 593 18.14 -30.21 5.54
C VAL A 593 17.99 -28.77 6.05
N SER A 594 19.05 -28.18 6.62
CA SER A 594 18.98 -26.78 7.07
C SER A 594 18.79 -25.79 5.91
N ARG A 595 19.11 -26.15 4.66
CA ARG A 595 18.82 -25.29 3.51
C ARG A 595 17.31 -25.11 3.26
N LEU A 596 16.45 -26.04 3.70
CA LEU A 596 15.00 -25.90 3.55
C LEU A 596 14.43 -24.79 4.44
N VAL A 597 14.93 -24.69 5.67
CA VAL A 597 14.36 -23.84 6.75
C VAL A 597 15.27 -22.64 7.10
N GLY A 598 16.51 -22.66 6.64
CA GLY A 598 17.55 -21.68 6.96
C GLY A 598 18.60 -22.27 7.91
N SER A 599 19.84 -21.76 7.80
CA SER A 599 20.91 -22.09 8.74
C SER A 599 20.61 -21.50 10.12
N PRO A 600 20.93 -22.18 11.24
CA PRO A 600 20.76 -21.63 12.58
C PRO A 600 21.76 -20.49 12.88
N PRO A 601 21.50 -19.66 13.91
CA PRO A 601 22.38 -18.55 14.29
C PRO A 601 23.84 -18.99 14.49
N GLY A 602 24.78 -18.32 13.82
CA GLY A 602 26.21 -18.61 13.90
C GLY A 602 26.77 -19.53 12.81
N TYR A 603 25.95 -19.98 11.86
CA TYR A 603 26.37 -20.75 10.68
C TYR A 603 26.35 -19.90 9.40
N ILE A 604 27.15 -20.29 8.41
CA ILE A 604 27.18 -19.62 7.09
C ILE A 604 25.79 -19.75 6.44
N GLY A 605 25.27 -18.64 5.90
CA GLY A 605 23.91 -18.58 5.33
C GLY A 605 22.80 -18.33 6.36
N TYR A 606 23.11 -17.94 7.61
CA TYR A 606 22.10 -17.54 8.59
C TYR A 606 21.23 -16.37 8.10
N ASP A 607 21.81 -15.42 7.37
CA ASP A 607 21.09 -14.27 6.82
C ASP A 607 20.25 -14.64 5.58
N GLU A 608 20.48 -15.81 4.97
CA GLU A 608 19.69 -16.33 3.86
C GLU A 608 18.50 -17.15 4.40
N GLY A 609 17.28 -16.77 4.03
CA GLY A 609 16.08 -17.52 4.41
C GLY A 609 16.09 -18.93 3.77
N GLY A 610 15.39 -19.89 4.40
CA GLY A 610 15.32 -21.25 3.88
C GLY A 610 14.67 -21.32 2.49
N GLN A 611 15.15 -22.23 1.64
CA GLN A 611 14.67 -22.39 0.27
C GLN A 611 13.17 -22.72 0.21
N LEU A 612 12.68 -23.57 1.12
CA LEU A 612 11.27 -23.93 1.19
C LEU A 612 10.46 -22.80 1.83
N THR A 613 10.93 -22.28 2.97
CA THR A 613 10.22 -21.24 3.73
C THR A 613 10.09 -19.95 2.93
N GLU A 614 11.13 -19.50 2.22
CA GLU A 614 11.06 -18.29 1.39
C GLU A 614 10.23 -18.49 0.12
N ALA A 615 10.32 -19.65 -0.53
CA ALA A 615 9.52 -19.93 -1.72
C ALA A 615 8.02 -19.91 -1.39
N VAL A 616 7.61 -20.56 -0.30
CA VAL A 616 6.21 -20.59 0.14
C VAL A 616 5.78 -19.25 0.72
N ARG A 617 6.65 -18.53 1.43
CA ARG A 617 6.34 -17.17 1.89
C ARG A 617 6.04 -16.21 0.73
N ARG A 618 6.74 -16.35 -0.40
CA ARG A 618 6.47 -15.56 -1.62
C ARG A 618 5.26 -16.06 -2.40
N LYS A 619 4.98 -17.37 -2.38
CA LYS A 619 3.86 -18.00 -3.08
C LYS A 619 3.11 -18.97 -2.12
N PRO A 620 2.30 -18.43 -1.18
CA PRO A 620 1.62 -19.26 -0.19
C PRO A 620 0.52 -20.15 -0.79
N TYR A 621 0.03 -19.80 -1.97
CA TYR A 621 -0.95 -20.56 -2.75
C TYR A 621 -0.21 -21.20 -3.91
N SER A 622 0.27 -22.41 -3.66
CA SER A 622 1.19 -23.11 -4.54
C SER A 622 0.97 -24.60 -4.49
N VAL A 623 1.37 -25.27 -5.57
CA VAL A 623 1.58 -26.72 -5.54
C VAL A 623 3.02 -26.96 -5.11
N LEU A 624 3.21 -27.44 -3.88
CA LEU A 624 4.53 -27.82 -3.38
C LEU A 624 4.82 -29.26 -3.80
N LEU A 625 5.66 -29.43 -4.81
CA LEU A 625 6.09 -30.73 -5.33
C LEU A 625 7.44 -31.14 -4.70
N LEU A 626 7.39 -32.15 -3.85
CA LEU A 626 8.56 -32.80 -3.24
C LEU A 626 8.87 -34.08 -4.03
N ASP A 627 9.85 -34.00 -4.92
CA ASP A 627 10.19 -35.09 -5.84
C ASP A 627 11.09 -36.13 -5.16
N GLU A 628 10.88 -37.42 -5.44
CA GLU A 628 11.67 -38.54 -4.92
C GLU A 628 11.80 -38.58 -3.38
N ILE A 629 10.67 -38.45 -2.68
CA ILE A 629 10.63 -38.31 -1.21
C ILE A 629 11.30 -39.46 -0.45
N GLU A 630 11.43 -40.65 -1.03
CA GLU A 630 12.15 -41.78 -0.44
C GLU A 630 13.66 -41.56 -0.30
N LYS A 631 14.23 -40.56 -0.99
CA LYS A 631 15.66 -40.22 -0.92
C LYS A 631 15.97 -39.25 0.22
N ALA A 632 14.97 -38.54 0.74
CA ALA A 632 15.16 -37.52 1.76
C ALA A 632 15.78 -38.10 3.05
N HIS A 633 16.61 -37.30 3.71
CA HIS A 633 17.07 -37.60 5.07
C HIS A 633 15.87 -37.67 6.05
N PRO A 634 15.88 -38.55 7.08
CA PRO A 634 14.80 -38.67 8.04
C PRO A 634 14.35 -37.36 8.72
N ASP A 635 15.26 -36.40 8.91
CA ASP A 635 14.97 -35.11 9.53
C ASP A 635 14.03 -34.22 8.68
N VAL A 636 13.97 -34.45 7.35
CA VAL A 636 13.02 -33.74 6.46
C VAL A 636 11.58 -34.08 6.84
N PHE A 637 11.29 -35.33 7.23
CA PHE A 637 9.92 -35.73 7.59
C PHE A 637 9.42 -35.03 8.86
N ASN A 638 10.30 -34.61 9.77
CA ASN A 638 9.89 -33.84 10.94
C ASN A 638 9.37 -32.45 10.53
N ILE A 639 10.04 -31.83 9.55
CA ILE A 639 9.62 -30.55 8.97
C ILE A 639 8.27 -30.74 8.25
N LEU A 640 8.15 -31.80 7.46
CA LEU A 640 6.90 -32.10 6.74
C LEU A 640 5.75 -32.43 7.69
N LEU A 641 5.99 -33.11 8.81
CA LEU A 641 4.96 -33.35 9.82
C LEU A 641 4.39 -32.03 10.36
N GLN A 642 5.25 -31.06 10.68
CA GLN A 642 4.81 -29.74 11.14
C GLN A 642 3.95 -29.03 10.08
N ILE A 643 4.37 -29.09 8.80
CA ILE A 643 3.59 -28.55 7.68
C ILE A 643 2.23 -29.25 7.54
N LEU A 644 2.19 -30.59 7.64
CA LEU A 644 0.99 -31.38 7.41
C LEU A 644 0.00 -31.35 8.61
N GLU A 645 0.48 -31.05 9.81
CA GLU A 645 -0.31 -30.94 11.04
C GLU A 645 -0.83 -29.52 11.30
N ASP A 646 0.08 -28.54 11.31
CA ASP A 646 -0.23 -27.17 11.73
C ASP A 646 -0.33 -26.18 10.55
N GLY A 647 -0.02 -26.64 9.33
CA GLY A 647 0.00 -25.79 8.14
C GLY A 647 0.95 -24.62 8.27
N ARG A 648 1.94 -24.70 9.16
CA ARG A 648 2.87 -23.61 9.47
C ARG A 648 4.26 -24.16 9.71
N LEU A 649 5.26 -23.40 9.31
CA LEU A 649 6.66 -23.72 9.58
C LEU A 649 7.38 -22.45 10.02
N THR A 650 8.12 -22.53 11.12
CA THR A 650 8.95 -21.43 11.59
C THR A 650 10.37 -21.62 11.06
N ASP A 651 10.89 -20.59 10.39
CA ASP A 651 12.25 -20.60 9.85
C ASP A 651 13.31 -20.41 10.95
N ALA A 652 14.59 -20.54 10.57
CA ALA A 652 15.70 -20.36 11.52
C ALA A 652 15.85 -18.92 12.07
N GLN A 653 15.19 -17.95 11.45
CA GLN A 653 15.14 -16.55 11.87
C GLN A 653 13.94 -16.25 12.78
N GLY A 654 13.07 -17.23 13.02
CA GLY A 654 11.87 -17.09 13.86
C GLY A 654 10.63 -16.60 13.10
N ARG A 655 10.69 -16.47 11.77
CA ARG A 655 9.54 -16.08 10.95
C ARG A 655 8.66 -17.30 10.71
N THR A 656 7.35 -17.13 10.85
CA THR A 656 6.39 -18.21 10.61
C THR A 656 5.82 -18.10 9.20
N VAL A 657 5.95 -19.17 8.42
CA VAL A 657 5.45 -19.30 7.05
C VAL A 657 4.20 -20.16 7.04
N ASP A 658 3.21 -19.75 6.25
CA ASP A 658 1.90 -20.38 6.15
C ASP A 658 1.81 -21.32 4.93
N PHE A 659 1.46 -22.57 5.19
CA PHE A 659 1.27 -23.66 4.22
C PHE A 659 -0.18 -24.11 4.12
N ARG A 660 -1.11 -23.50 4.88
CA ARG A 660 -2.55 -23.87 4.89
C ARG A 660 -3.17 -23.83 3.49
N HIS A 661 -2.64 -22.99 2.61
CA HIS A 661 -3.13 -22.80 1.26
C HIS A 661 -2.37 -23.62 0.20
N CYS A 662 -1.29 -24.29 0.58
CA CYS A 662 -0.51 -25.14 -0.32
C CYS A 662 -1.22 -26.48 -0.61
N ILE A 663 -0.97 -27.02 -1.80
CA ILE A 663 -1.20 -28.43 -2.11
C ILE A 663 0.15 -29.13 -2.08
N VAL A 664 0.36 -29.99 -1.09
CA VAL A 664 1.62 -30.71 -0.90
C VAL A 664 1.55 -32.03 -1.66
N ILE A 665 2.38 -32.19 -2.68
CA ILE A 665 2.49 -33.40 -3.48
C ILE A 665 3.88 -33.98 -3.29
N MET A 666 3.95 -35.23 -2.89
CA MET A 666 5.20 -35.98 -2.75
C MET A 666 5.24 -37.07 -3.80
N THR A 667 6.25 -37.10 -4.66
CA THR A 667 6.39 -38.20 -5.62
C THR A 667 7.30 -39.28 -5.03
N SER A 668 7.02 -40.53 -5.36
CA SER A 668 7.92 -41.64 -5.05
C SER A 668 7.91 -42.71 -6.13
N ASN A 669 9.05 -43.37 -6.28
CA ASN A 669 9.19 -44.55 -7.14
C ASN A 669 9.04 -45.87 -6.35
N ILE A 670 8.69 -45.80 -5.07
CA ILE A 670 8.40 -46.99 -4.24
C ILE A 670 7.27 -47.80 -4.86
N GLY A 671 7.45 -49.12 -4.93
CA GLY A 671 6.47 -50.03 -5.51
C GLY A 671 6.43 -50.06 -7.05
N ALA A 672 7.30 -49.30 -7.74
CA ALA A 672 7.34 -49.28 -9.21
C ALA A 672 7.57 -50.67 -9.83
N SER A 673 8.37 -51.52 -9.18
CA SER A 673 8.61 -52.91 -9.63
C SER A 673 7.38 -53.80 -9.49
N GLU A 674 6.55 -53.59 -8.47
CA GLU A 674 5.28 -54.31 -8.31
C GLU A 674 4.24 -53.83 -9.32
N ILE A 675 4.18 -52.51 -9.55
CA ILE A 675 3.32 -51.91 -10.59
C ILE A 675 3.72 -52.42 -11.99
N ALA A 676 5.02 -52.60 -12.24
CA ALA A 676 5.54 -53.11 -13.50
C ALA A 676 5.32 -54.62 -13.71
N ARG A 677 5.16 -55.40 -12.63
CA ARG A 677 4.90 -56.85 -12.66
C ARG A 677 3.45 -57.22 -12.95
N ASN A 678 2.58 -56.26 -13.27
CA ASN A 678 1.18 -56.48 -13.66
C ASN A 678 0.99 -57.23 -14.99
N THR A 679 2.05 -57.75 -15.61
CA THR A 679 1.93 -58.71 -16.71
C THR A 679 1.92 -60.12 -16.12
N PRO A 680 0.86 -60.94 -16.30
CA PRO A 680 0.82 -62.29 -15.74
C PRO A 680 1.94 -63.13 -16.35
N LEU A 681 2.88 -63.58 -15.51
CA LEU A 681 3.83 -64.64 -15.85
C LEU A 681 3.12 -65.98 -15.67
N GLY A 682 2.51 -66.49 -16.73
CA GLY A 682 1.93 -67.83 -16.75
C GLY A 682 1.42 -68.24 -18.14
N PHE A 683 1.78 -69.45 -18.58
CA PHE A 683 1.26 -70.11 -19.79
C PHE A 683 -0.17 -70.62 -19.56
N ALA A 684 -1.10 -69.71 -19.28
CA ALA A 684 -2.53 -70.00 -19.31
C ALA A 684 -3.21 -68.86 -20.05
N VAL A 685 -3.58 -69.13 -21.31
CA VAL A 685 -4.59 -68.34 -22.00
C VAL A 685 -5.91 -68.65 -21.32
N SER A 686 -6.34 -67.78 -20.42
CA SER A 686 -7.71 -67.74 -19.93
C SER A 686 -8.26 -66.36 -20.28
N ASP A 687 -9.25 -66.36 -21.16
CA ASP A 687 -10.06 -65.23 -21.64
C ASP A 687 -10.94 -64.68 -20.50
N ASP A 688 -10.33 -64.11 -19.45
CA ASP A 688 -11.05 -63.30 -18.47
C ASP A 688 -10.27 -62.00 -18.19
N GLU A 689 -10.84 -60.89 -18.67
CA GLU A 689 -10.43 -59.49 -18.45
C GLU A 689 -10.62 -59.03 -16.99
N THR A 690 -10.10 -59.77 -16.01
CA THR A 690 -10.01 -59.28 -14.63
C THR A 690 -8.56 -59.20 -14.20
N GLY A 691 -7.90 -58.12 -14.63
CA GLY A 691 -6.66 -57.66 -14.02
C GLY A 691 -6.84 -57.37 -12.53
N ILE A 692 -5.72 -57.31 -11.80
CA ILE A 692 -5.70 -56.92 -10.39
C ILE A 692 -6.41 -55.57 -10.23
N THR A 693 -7.45 -55.52 -9.38
CA THR A 693 -8.22 -54.31 -9.12
C THR A 693 -7.34 -53.18 -8.56
N TYR A 694 -7.70 -51.92 -8.84
CA TYR A 694 -6.98 -50.74 -8.32
C TYR A 694 -6.73 -50.83 -6.81
N ASP A 695 -7.75 -51.28 -6.06
CA ASP A 695 -7.68 -51.42 -4.60
C ASP A 695 -6.69 -52.49 -4.14
N ASP A 696 -6.56 -53.61 -4.86
CA ASP A 696 -5.57 -54.65 -4.54
C ASP A 696 -4.15 -54.16 -4.78
N MET A 697 -3.95 -53.40 -5.85
CA MET A 697 -2.67 -52.79 -6.16
C MET A 697 -2.29 -51.72 -5.12
N LYS A 698 -3.25 -50.86 -4.76
CA LYS A 698 -3.10 -49.87 -3.69
C LYS A 698 -2.73 -50.55 -2.36
N ASN A 699 -3.40 -51.64 -1.99
CA ASN A 699 -3.13 -52.37 -0.75
C ASN A 699 -1.71 -52.96 -0.70
N ARG A 700 -1.22 -53.53 -1.81
CA ARG A 700 0.17 -54.05 -1.89
C ARG A 700 1.19 -52.93 -1.74
N ILE A 701 1.00 -51.84 -2.48
CA ILE A 701 1.90 -50.68 -2.46
C ILE A 701 1.89 -49.99 -1.10
N MET A 702 0.74 -49.92 -0.41
CA MET A 702 0.64 -49.43 0.96
C MET A 702 1.48 -50.27 1.94
N GLY A 703 1.64 -51.58 1.67
CA GLY A 703 2.55 -52.45 2.41
C GLY A 703 4.01 -52.03 2.25
N GLU A 704 4.45 -51.69 1.04
CA GLU A 704 5.80 -51.19 0.78
C GLU A 704 6.04 -49.80 1.38
N LEU A 705 5.07 -48.90 1.29
CA LEU A 705 5.15 -47.57 1.91
C LEU A 705 5.39 -47.65 3.42
N LYS A 706 4.67 -48.54 4.12
CA LYS A 706 4.81 -48.71 5.58
C LYS A 706 6.18 -49.24 6.01
N LYS A 707 6.98 -49.80 5.09
CA LYS A 707 8.36 -50.22 5.38
C LYS A 707 9.33 -49.04 5.34
N VAL A 708 9.05 -48.03 4.52
CA VAL A 708 9.93 -46.87 4.32
C VAL A 708 9.52 -45.70 5.20
N PHE A 709 8.22 -45.40 5.29
CA PHE A 709 7.70 -44.28 6.05
C PHE A 709 7.04 -44.71 7.34
N ARG A 710 7.18 -43.87 8.38
CA ARG A 710 6.55 -44.10 9.68
C ARG A 710 5.03 -43.92 9.56
N PRO A 711 4.22 -44.69 10.33
CA PRO A 711 2.77 -44.54 10.34
C PRO A 711 2.30 -43.12 10.68
N GLU A 712 3.03 -42.43 11.56
CA GLU A 712 2.77 -41.04 11.94
C GLU A 712 2.70 -40.12 10.71
N PHE A 713 3.66 -40.24 9.80
CA PHE A 713 3.70 -39.46 8.57
C PHE A 713 2.55 -39.82 7.63
N LEU A 714 2.32 -41.12 7.38
CA LEU A 714 1.27 -41.59 6.48
C LEU A 714 -0.14 -41.18 6.94
N ASN A 715 -0.38 -41.12 8.25
CA ASN A 715 -1.66 -40.70 8.82
C ASN A 715 -1.95 -39.19 8.64
N ARG A 716 -0.95 -38.38 8.25
CA ARG A 716 -1.11 -36.94 7.96
C ARG A 716 -1.30 -36.63 6.48
N ILE A 717 -1.36 -37.66 5.65
CA ILE A 717 -1.54 -37.54 4.21
C ILE A 717 -3.01 -37.79 3.91
N ASP A 718 -3.63 -36.94 3.09
CA ASP A 718 -5.05 -37.08 2.79
C ASP A 718 -5.30 -38.32 1.94
N GLU A 719 -4.52 -38.49 0.87
CA GLU A 719 -4.67 -39.62 -0.06
C GLU A 719 -3.32 -40.09 -0.60
N VAL A 720 -3.18 -41.41 -0.74
CA VAL A 720 -2.08 -42.06 -1.47
C VAL A 720 -2.60 -42.49 -2.84
N ILE A 721 -1.92 -42.03 -3.88
CA ILE A 721 -2.37 -42.12 -5.27
C ILE A 721 -1.39 -42.96 -6.09
N VAL A 722 -1.91 -44.01 -6.69
CA VAL A 722 -1.12 -44.93 -7.53
C VAL A 722 -1.34 -44.57 -9.00
N PHE A 723 -0.25 -44.32 -9.70
CA PHE A 723 -0.18 -44.12 -11.15
C PHE A 723 0.19 -45.44 -11.82
N HIS A 724 -0.51 -45.76 -12.90
CA HIS A 724 -0.29 -46.98 -13.67
C HIS A 724 0.65 -46.73 -14.84
N LYS A 725 1.16 -47.82 -15.41
CA LYS A 725 1.90 -47.75 -16.67
C LYS A 725 0.94 -47.35 -17.78
N LEU A 726 1.37 -46.40 -18.61
CA LEU A 726 0.57 -45.94 -19.75
C LEU A 726 0.34 -47.08 -20.76
N ALA A 727 -0.91 -47.21 -21.20
CA ALA A 727 -1.31 -48.12 -22.25
C ALA A 727 -0.77 -47.64 -23.61
N LYS A 728 -0.69 -48.55 -24.59
CA LYS A 728 -0.21 -48.17 -25.94
C LYS A 728 -1.07 -47.08 -26.59
N ASP A 729 -2.37 -47.11 -26.34
CA ASP A 729 -3.28 -46.13 -26.94
C ASP A 729 -3.19 -44.77 -26.23
N GLU A 730 -3.01 -44.74 -24.91
CA GLU A 730 -2.71 -43.52 -24.16
C GLU A 730 -1.39 -42.89 -24.63
N ILE A 731 -0.34 -43.70 -24.89
CA ILE A 731 0.93 -43.19 -25.43
C ILE A 731 0.75 -42.59 -26.83
N LYS A 732 -0.12 -43.15 -27.68
CA LYS A 732 -0.40 -42.59 -29.02
C LYS A 732 -1.15 -41.27 -28.95
N GLU A 733 -1.98 -41.05 -27.94
CA GLU A 733 -2.69 -39.79 -27.75
C GLU A 733 -1.75 -38.68 -27.23
N ILE A 734 -0.70 -39.05 -26.49
CA ILE A 734 0.33 -38.12 -25.99
C ILE A 734 1.27 -37.62 -27.12
N VAL A 735 1.57 -38.46 -28.12
CA VAL A 735 2.51 -38.18 -29.22
C VAL A 735 1.80 -37.52 -30.39
#